data_AF-A0A2T0FJW5-F1
#
_entry.id   AF-A0A2T0FJW5-F1
#
_cell.length_a   1.000
_cell.length_b   1.000
_cell.length_c   1.000
_cell.angle_alpha   90.00
_cell.angle_beta   90.00
_cell.angle_gamma   90.00
#
_symmetry.space_group_name_H-M   'P 1'
#
loop_
_entity.id
_entity.type
_entity.pdbx_description
1 polymer ?
#
loop_
_entity_poly.entity_id
_entity_poly.type
_entity_poly.pdbx_seq_one_letter_code
_entity_poly.pdbx_strand_id
1 'polypeptide(L)'
;MSTERTLYVGINLPGKHGAADKSVVDTAIEQGYDLVTAKITTRSFKHKILNLCAPGLDDQRSSSTGASTKLSGSYGTSLIPIKVPPLKAEDLLFHPGPHVSNTIALAAPWAELDSRYDALCEVSYQVLRQELQYAQFCGLPYAIIPGPKRRTNLSRYAQSVAALLREVPQLRLIIHTTFSEEFRNNQPPADLYSTWEVWDTVRKICDYPQNLSLALEVPKNALPSHLLDRWFTEPLSMLILSAQSTFVPNPKGFPVLPKHTQHLVYNFLKKRPFYLLKDIPSSQASAPEDMPYAVGDACLIYLRHLISKQPEPSIMDVFSEGYADILQLPLQPLSDDLDSPCYEVFERDESKYQYYEYAIEAAIENELRGIKQLMVLVVGAGRGPLVDRVLKVCSRAGRKPFVFAVEKNPGAAVYLEYRKSNEWGNVVEVIAEDIRHWRPPHRIHLVVSELLGSVGDNELSPECLETVKTTLEPNGVMIPRSYSAYAAPIAAPLLYMAAKAAVPQWGIAAIGRAGGSSGSGMQSVSCEAPKLQTPYVTHMQQVQILAKPQLLWQFHHPDNLAKDLPKKFNRHAKPCFSVRNRNTVYGFAGYFEAELYPGIELSTNPDTKDTKSPELVSWFPFWFPLMTPLAVSDETEIEFSAWRLTSSSSMWYEWLAESYALVNGARVRTGATAVHNAGGSHYSAHY
;
A
#
# COMPACT_ATOMS: atom_id res chain seq x y z
N MET A 1 -13.63 -20.64 -1.24
CA MET A 1 -12.71 -21.13 -2.30
C MET A 1 -11.34 -20.57 -1.96
N SER A 2 -10.41 -21.43 -1.54
CA SER A 2 -9.02 -21.03 -1.25
C SER A 2 -8.39 -20.47 -2.51
N THR A 3 -8.13 -19.16 -2.55
CA THR A 3 -7.26 -18.54 -3.54
C THR A 3 -5.84 -19.01 -3.23
N GLU A 4 -5.47 -20.17 -3.78
CA GLU A 4 -4.13 -20.73 -3.64
C GLU A 4 -3.11 -19.61 -3.91
N ARG A 5 -2.26 -19.30 -2.92
CA ARG A 5 -1.26 -18.23 -3.03
C ARG A 5 -0.20 -18.69 -4.05
N THR A 6 -0.48 -18.47 -5.33
CA THR A 6 0.37 -18.90 -6.44
C THR A 6 1.65 -18.07 -6.48
N LEU A 7 2.79 -18.75 -6.50
CA LEU A 7 4.09 -18.15 -6.79
C LEU A 7 4.40 -18.33 -8.25
N TYR A 8 4.62 -17.22 -8.94
CA TYR A 8 5.10 -17.25 -10.31
C TYR A 8 6.63 -17.27 -10.31
N VAL A 9 7.20 -18.43 -10.61
CA VAL A 9 8.65 -18.62 -10.71
C VAL A 9 9.08 -18.58 -12.16
N GLY A 10 9.83 -17.53 -12.49
CA GLY A 10 10.48 -17.39 -13.77
C GLY A 10 11.90 -17.95 -13.77
N ILE A 11 12.39 -18.31 -14.95
CA ILE A 11 13.79 -18.65 -15.18
C ILE A 11 14.44 -17.68 -16.16
N ASN A 12 15.61 -17.16 -15.80
CA ASN A 12 16.42 -16.36 -16.69
C ASN A 12 17.17 -17.29 -17.65
N LEU A 13 16.57 -17.58 -18.80
CA LEU A 13 17.13 -18.44 -19.85
C LEU A 13 17.67 -17.64 -21.06
N PRO A 14 18.75 -16.84 -20.94
CA PRO A 14 19.55 -16.55 -22.11
C PRO A 14 20.45 -17.78 -22.33
N GLY A 15 19.90 -18.86 -22.90
CA GLY A 15 20.70 -20.00 -23.37
C GLY A 15 21.80 -19.55 -24.36
N LYS A 16 22.64 -20.47 -24.85
CA LYS A 16 23.77 -20.18 -25.75
C LYS A 16 23.40 -19.27 -26.96
N HIS A 17 22.13 -19.29 -27.39
CA HIS A 17 21.59 -18.46 -28.48
C HIS A 17 20.62 -17.34 -28.06
N GLY A 18 20.08 -17.35 -26.83
CA GLY A 18 19.27 -16.26 -26.27
C GLY A 18 17.83 -16.09 -26.79
N ALA A 19 17.35 -17.00 -27.65
CA ALA A 19 15.96 -17.03 -28.12
C ALA A 19 15.05 -17.76 -27.12
N ALA A 20 13.82 -17.25 -26.94
CA ALA A 20 12.74 -17.96 -26.26
C ALA A 20 11.62 -18.16 -27.29
N ASP A 21 11.70 -19.25 -28.04
CA ASP A 21 10.61 -19.68 -28.91
C ASP A 21 9.60 -20.53 -28.12
N LYS A 22 8.54 -20.99 -28.80
CA LYS A 22 7.52 -21.84 -28.18
C LYS A 22 8.11 -23.08 -27.52
N SER A 23 9.13 -23.72 -28.12
CA SER A 23 9.73 -24.93 -27.56
C SER A 23 10.43 -24.65 -26.23
N VAL A 24 11.20 -23.56 -26.14
CA VAL A 24 11.91 -23.19 -24.91
C VAL A 24 10.92 -22.92 -23.77
N VAL A 25 9.83 -22.21 -24.08
CA VAL A 25 8.80 -21.87 -23.09
C VAL A 25 8.05 -23.13 -22.64
N ASP A 26 7.62 -23.97 -23.58
CA ASP A 26 6.92 -25.23 -23.29
C ASP A 26 7.79 -26.14 -22.40
N THR A 27 9.08 -26.30 -22.72
CA THR A 27 10.02 -27.08 -21.88
C THR A 27 10.16 -26.49 -20.48
N ALA A 28 10.24 -25.16 -20.33
CA ALA A 28 10.32 -24.52 -19.02
C ALA A 28 9.03 -24.77 -18.21
N ILE A 29 7.86 -24.73 -18.86
CA ILE A 29 6.57 -25.02 -18.24
C ILE A 29 6.48 -26.49 -17.79
N GLU A 30 6.94 -27.42 -18.63
CA GLU A 30 7.03 -28.86 -18.29
C GLU A 30 7.95 -29.11 -17.08
N GLN A 31 9.02 -28.32 -16.93
CA GLN A 31 9.90 -28.35 -15.77
C GLN A 31 9.29 -27.69 -14.51
N GLY A 32 8.15 -27.02 -14.66
CA GLY A 32 7.45 -26.34 -13.59
C GLY A 32 7.84 -24.88 -13.41
N TYR A 33 8.44 -24.21 -14.37
CA TYR A 33 8.53 -22.75 -14.37
C TYR A 33 7.24 -22.14 -14.93
N ASP A 34 6.87 -20.96 -14.45
CA ASP A 34 5.66 -20.27 -14.91
C ASP A 34 5.97 -19.29 -16.06
N LEU A 35 7.20 -18.78 -16.08
CA LEU A 35 7.63 -17.70 -16.97
C LEU A 35 9.09 -17.88 -17.41
N VAL A 36 9.45 -17.30 -18.55
CA VAL A 36 10.85 -17.20 -19.02
C VAL A 36 11.19 -15.76 -19.39
N THR A 37 12.46 -15.39 -19.26
CA THR A 37 12.94 -14.12 -19.85
C THR A 37 13.53 -14.36 -21.23
N ALA A 38 13.27 -13.46 -22.18
CA ALA A 38 13.76 -13.56 -23.55
C ALA A 38 14.48 -12.29 -23.99
N LYS A 39 15.60 -12.42 -24.72
CA LYS A 39 16.23 -11.28 -25.38
C LYS A 39 15.45 -10.95 -26.65
N ILE A 40 15.34 -9.66 -26.96
CA ILE A 40 14.69 -9.21 -28.20
C ILE A 40 15.66 -9.30 -29.38
N THR A 41 16.91 -8.86 -29.20
CA THR A 41 17.89 -8.75 -30.29
C THR A 41 19.07 -9.70 -30.18
N THR A 42 19.67 -10.01 -31.34
CA THR A 42 20.80 -10.93 -31.46
C THR A 42 22.13 -10.31 -30.97
N ARG A 43 23.12 -11.17 -30.72
CA ARG A 43 24.50 -10.73 -30.48
C ARG A 43 25.12 -10.04 -31.71
N SER A 44 24.68 -10.41 -32.91
CA SER A 44 25.11 -9.80 -34.17
C SER A 44 24.66 -8.34 -34.24
N PHE A 45 23.39 -8.07 -33.91
CA PHE A 45 22.86 -6.71 -33.82
C PHE A 45 23.68 -5.85 -32.83
N LYS A 46 23.98 -6.37 -31.64
CA LYS A 46 24.88 -5.69 -30.69
C LYS A 46 26.24 -5.33 -31.34
N HIS A 47 26.90 -6.28 -32.00
CA HIS A 47 28.20 -6.02 -32.65
C HIS A 47 28.08 -4.93 -33.72
N LYS A 48 27.06 -5.01 -34.56
CA LYS A 48 26.74 -4.01 -35.59
C LYS A 48 26.59 -2.61 -34.99
N ILE A 49 25.88 -2.46 -33.86
CA ILE A 49 25.71 -1.16 -33.20
C ILE A 49 27.01 -0.67 -32.55
N LEU A 50 27.76 -1.54 -31.88
CA LEU A 50 29.02 -1.14 -31.26
C LEU A 50 30.06 -0.70 -32.30
N ASN A 51 30.08 -1.32 -33.48
CA ASN A 51 30.95 -0.92 -34.59
C ASN A 51 30.58 0.47 -35.15
N LEU A 52 29.30 0.88 -35.10
CA LEU A 52 28.89 2.24 -35.45
C LEU A 52 29.41 3.29 -34.46
N CYS A 53 29.58 2.92 -33.19
CA CYS A 53 30.08 3.81 -32.14
C CYS A 53 31.61 3.97 -32.12
N ALA A 54 32.35 3.04 -32.73
CA ALA A 54 33.80 3.03 -32.78
C ALA A 54 34.31 2.47 -34.13
N PRO A 55 34.20 3.21 -35.24
CA PRO A 55 34.70 2.77 -36.53
C PRO A 55 36.24 2.68 -36.47
N GLY A 56 36.81 1.46 -36.52
CA GLY A 56 38.26 1.26 -36.74
C GLY A 56 39.05 0.37 -35.76
N LEU A 57 38.43 -0.43 -34.89
CA LEU A 57 39.18 -1.34 -34.00
C LEU A 57 39.59 -2.70 -34.62
N ASP A 58 39.17 -3.00 -35.86
CA ASP A 58 39.46 -4.29 -36.51
C ASP A 58 40.75 -4.31 -37.37
N ASP A 59 41.39 -3.16 -37.64
CA ASP A 59 42.58 -3.09 -38.52
C ASP A 59 43.94 -3.32 -37.82
N GLN A 60 43.96 -3.76 -36.56
CA GLN A 60 45.21 -3.98 -35.78
C GLN A 60 45.33 -5.40 -35.20
N ARG A 61 44.62 -6.40 -35.74
CA ARG A 61 44.75 -7.81 -35.31
C ARG A 61 45.67 -8.66 -36.18
N SER A 62 46.82 -8.11 -36.56
CA SER A 62 47.93 -8.89 -37.12
C SER A 62 49.27 -8.55 -36.47
N SER A 63 49.36 -8.56 -35.14
CA SER A 63 50.60 -8.96 -34.43
C SER A 63 50.46 -8.89 -32.90
N SER A 64 50.83 -10.00 -32.26
CA SER A 64 51.28 -10.15 -30.86
C SER A 64 50.26 -10.36 -29.74
N THR A 65 50.69 -11.22 -28.83
CA THR A 65 50.02 -11.97 -27.76
C THR A 65 49.83 -11.20 -26.45
N GLY A 66 48.71 -11.47 -25.76
CA GLY A 66 48.62 -11.42 -24.30
C GLY A 66 48.09 -10.12 -23.65
N ALA A 67 47.15 -10.31 -22.71
CA ALA A 67 46.70 -9.39 -21.65
C ALA A 67 45.42 -8.53 -21.86
N SER A 68 44.45 -8.82 -20.99
CA SER A 68 43.41 -7.97 -20.38
C SER A 68 42.97 -6.70 -21.12
N THR A 69 41.86 -6.77 -21.83
CA THR A 69 41.22 -5.63 -22.50
C THR A 69 40.47 -4.74 -21.51
N LYS A 70 41.16 -3.73 -20.98
CA LYS A 70 40.54 -2.50 -20.47
C LYS A 70 39.97 -1.71 -21.66
N LEU A 71 38.66 -1.50 -21.67
CA LEU A 71 37.96 -0.61 -22.61
C LEU A 71 38.29 0.87 -22.29
N SER A 72 39.47 1.31 -22.71
CA SER A 72 39.87 2.72 -22.72
C SER A 72 40.20 3.16 -24.16
N GLY A 73 39.18 3.18 -25.02
CA GLY A 73 39.25 3.81 -26.34
C GLY A 73 38.56 5.18 -26.30
N SER A 74 39.21 6.21 -26.87
CA SER A 74 38.67 7.56 -26.99
C SER A 74 37.42 7.56 -27.87
N TYR A 75 36.25 7.80 -27.28
CA TYR A 75 35.04 8.08 -28.04
C TYR A 75 35.23 9.48 -28.64
N GLY A 76 35.63 9.52 -29.91
CA GLY A 76 35.87 10.76 -30.63
C GLY A 76 34.60 11.62 -30.68
N THR A 77 34.81 12.93 -30.55
CA THR A 77 33.84 14.01 -30.74
C THR A 77 33.40 14.09 -32.21
N SER A 78 32.71 13.06 -32.72
CA SER A 78 32.06 13.12 -34.02
C SER A 78 30.82 14.01 -33.92
N LEU A 79 30.78 15.09 -34.69
CA LEU A 79 29.66 16.05 -34.77
C LEU A 79 28.43 15.47 -35.49
N ILE A 80 28.50 14.25 -36.03
CA ILE A 80 27.40 13.61 -36.75
C ILE A 80 26.63 12.71 -35.77
N PRO A 81 25.31 12.91 -35.58
CA PRO A 81 24.48 12.04 -34.76
C PRO A 81 24.52 10.61 -35.28
N ILE A 82 24.91 9.65 -34.43
CA ILE A 82 24.87 8.23 -34.79
C ILE A 82 23.41 7.79 -34.83
N LYS A 83 22.97 7.30 -35.99
CA LYS A 83 21.62 6.78 -36.19
C LYS A 83 21.65 5.25 -36.18
N VAL A 84 20.94 4.65 -35.23
CA VAL A 84 20.77 3.19 -35.14
C VAL A 84 19.86 2.75 -36.30
N PRO A 85 20.28 1.79 -37.14
CA PRO A 85 19.45 1.30 -38.23
C PRO A 85 18.19 0.60 -37.70
N PRO A 86 17.08 0.59 -38.47
CA PRO A 86 15.88 -0.17 -38.12
C PRO A 86 16.17 -1.66 -37.93
N LEU A 87 15.47 -2.29 -36.98
CA LEU A 87 15.50 -3.74 -36.77
C LEU A 87 15.08 -4.51 -38.04
N LYS A 88 15.86 -5.53 -38.38
CA LYS A 88 15.53 -6.52 -39.43
C LYS A 88 15.22 -7.88 -38.82
N ALA A 89 14.63 -8.79 -39.60
CA ALA A 89 14.34 -10.15 -39.16
C ALA A 89 15.58 -10.89 -38.60
N GLU A 90 16.75 -10.72 -39.23
CA GLU A 90 18.03 -11.28 -38.78
C GLU A 90 18.57 -10.70 -37.46
N ASP A 91 18.06 -9.54 -37.04
CA ASP A 91 18.45 -8.87 -35.80
C ASP A 91 17.64 -9.40 -34.60
N LEU A 92 16.59 -10.20 -34.81
CA LEU A 92 15.60 -10.59 -33.80
C LEU A 92 15.81 -12.02 -33.27
N LEU A 93 15.53 -12.21 -31.98
CA LEU A 93 15.52 -13.51 -31.29
C LEU A 93 14.12 -13.92 -30.81
N PHE A 94 13.14 -13.02 -30.90
CA PHE A 94 11.79 -13.20 -30.38
C PHE A 94 10.76 -12.88 -31.46
N HIS A 95 9.70 -13.68 -31.55
CA HIS A 95 8.63 -13.52 -32.52
C HIS A 95 7.25 -13.71 -31.86
N PRO A 96 6.19 -13.04 -32.35
CA PRO A 96 4.84 -13.23 -31.83
C PRO A 96 4.40 -14.70 -31.87
N GLY A 97 3.70 -15.15 -30.83
CA GLY A 97 3.14 -16.49 -30.77
C GLY A 97 2.50 -16.81 -29.42
N PRO A 98 1.97 -18.04 -29.23
CA PRO A 98 1.28 -18.44 -28.00
C PRO A 98 2.12 -18.31 -26.72
N HIS A 99 3.44 -18.36 -26.84
CA HIS A 99 4.40 -18.30 -25.73
C HIS A 99 4.61 -16.88 -25.15
N VAL A 100 4.06 -15.84 -25.80
CA VAL A 100 4.17 -14.43 -25.37
C VAL A 100 3.64 -14.22 -23.95
N SER A 101 2.52 -14.87 -23.59
CA SER A 101 1.90 -14.73 -22.25
C SER A 101 2.80 -15.17 -21.11
N ASN A 102 3.76 -16.05 -21.39
CA ASN A 102 4.69 -16.62 -20.42
C ASN A 102 6.10 -16.03 -20.53
N THR A 103 6.26 -14.94 -21.30
CA THR A 103 7.57 -14.36 -21.58
C THR A 103 7.69 -12.94 -21.03
N ILE A 104 8.84 -12.64 -20.45
CA ILE A 104 9.25 -11.29 -20.03
C ILE A 104 10.38 -10.83 -20.93
N ALA A 105 10.26 -9.64 -21.55
CA ALA A 105 11.34 -9.09 -22.37
C ALA A 105 12.53 -8.72 -21.48
N LEU A 106 13.73 -9.15 -21.87
CA LEU A 106 14.99 -8.66 -21.33
C LEU A 106 15.62 -7.74 -22.38
N ALA A 107 15.48 -6.43 -22.16
CA ALA A 107 16.08 -5.43 -23.04
C ALA A 107 17.61 -5.49 -22.96
N ALA A 108 18.26 -4.90 -23.97
CA ALA A 108 19.70 -4.89 -24.16
C ALA A 108 20.47 -4.55 -22.86
N PRO A 109 21.10 -5.53 -22.19
CA PRO A 109 21.76 -5.29 -20.89
C PRO A 109 23.04 -4.45 -21.02
N TRP A 110 23.48 -4.21 -22.25
CA TRP A 110 24.63 -3.39 -22.59
C TRP A 110 24.27 -1.94 -22.89
N ALA A 111 22.98 -1.59 -22.97
CA ALA A 111 22.55 -0.21 -23.11
C ALA A 111 22.89 0.60 -21.84
N GLU A 112 23.39 1.82 -22.02
CA GLU A 112 23.81 2.73 -20.95
C GLU A 112 23.22 4.12 -21.19
N LEU A 113 21.97 4.32 -20.74
CA LEU A 113 21.27 5.61 -20.82
C LEU A 113 21.96 6.72 -19.99
N ASP A 114 22.82 6.33 -19.06
CA ASP A 114 23.63 7.15 -18.15
C ASP A 114 25.13 7.09 -18.48
N SER A 115 25.49 6.78 -19.73
CA SER A 115 26.86 6.89 -20.19
C SER A 115 27.49 8.25 -19.93
N ARG A 116 28.81 8.27 -19.68
CA ARG A 116 29.60 9.51 -19.69
C ARG A 116 29.75 10.11 -21.09
N TYR A 117 29.42 9.33 -22.12
CA TYR A 117 29.51 9.72 -23.51
C TYR A 117 28.12 9.89 -24.10
N ASP A 118 27.81 11.12 -24.54
CA ASP A 118 26.49 11.48 -25.06
C ASP A 118 26.06 10.62 -26.26
N ALA A 119 27.00 10.30 -27.15
CA ALA A 119 26.75 9.43 -28.29
C ALA A 119 26.29 8.02 -27.86
N LEU A 120 26.87 7.47 -26.78
CA LEU A 120 26.48 6.15 -26.29
C LEU A 120 25.12 6.20 -25.58
N CYS A 121 24.80 7.28 -24.86
CA CYS A 121 23.46 7.48 -24.30
C CYS A 121 22.40 7.51 -25.41
N GLU A 122 22.64 8.27 -26.47
CA GLU A 122 21.72 8.42 -27.61
C GLU A 122 21.54 7.10 -28.37
N VAL A 123 22.63 6.39 -28.65
CA VAL A 123 22.57 5.05 -29.26
C VAL A 123 21.83 4.06 -28.35
N SER A 124 22.08 4.10 -27.04
CA SER A 124 21.39 3.24 -26.07
C SER A 124 19.90 3.53 -26.02
N TYR A 125 19.50 4.81 -26.09
CA TYR A 125 18.10 5.22 -26.18
C TYR A 125 17.44 4.67 -27.44
N GLN A 126 18.06 4.87 -28.62
CA GLN A 126 17.52 4.38 -29.89
C GLN A 126 17.40 2.85 -29.94
N VAL A 127 18.35 2.11 -29.34
CA VAL A 127 18.30 0.65 -29.24
C VAL A 127 17.14 0.21 -28.35
N LEU A 128 17.08 0.73 -27.11
CA LEU A 128 16.00 0.37 -26.17
C LEU A 128 14.64 0.74 -26.73
N ARG A 129 14.52 1.91 -27.37
CA ARG A 129 13.30 2.33 -28.05
C ARG A 129 12.83 1.30 -29.08
N GLN A 130 13.71 0.85 -29.97
CA GLN A 130 13.35 -0.15 -30.99
C GLN A 130 12.99 -1.51 -30.38
N GLU A 131 13.75 -1.97 -29.38
CA GLU A 131 13.46 -3.24 -28.71
C GLU A 131 12.11 -3.21 -27.97
N LEU A 132 11.82 -2.12 -27.25
CA LEU A 132 10.59 -1.97 -26.47
C LEU A 132 9.37 -1.79 -27.37
N GLN A 133 9.50 -1.04 -28.47
CA GLN A 133 8.42 -0.92 -29.46
C GLN A 133 8.11 -2.27 -30.10
N TYR A 134 9.14 -3.06 -30.44
CA TYR A 134 8.94 -4.41 -30.98
C TYR A 134 8.36 -5.37 -29.93
N ALA A 135 8.80 -5.29 -28.67
CA ALA A 135 8.23 -6.07 -27.57
C ALA A 135 6.74 -5.76 -27.37
N GLN A 136 6.35 -4.48 -27.40
CA GLN A 136 4.94 -4.06 -27.37
C GLN A 136 4.17 -4.59 -28.59
N PHE A 137 4.75 -4.52 -29.79
CA PHE A 137 4.14 -5.12 -31.00
C PHE A 137 3.89 -6.62 -30.84
N CYS A 138 4.81 -7.36 -30.23
CA CYS A 138 4.62 -8.78 -29.94
C CYS A 138 3.56 -9.06 -28.86
N GLY A 139 3.07 -8.04 -28.14
CA GLY A 139 2.12 -8.19 -27.05
C GLY A 139 2.74 -8.60 -25.72
N LEU A 140 4.05 -8.39 -25.53
CA LEU A 140 4.70 -8.69 -24.24
C LEU A 140 4.20 -7.70 -23.16
N PRO A 141 3.78 -8.19 -21.98
CA PRO A 141 3.26 -7.33 -20.91
C PRO A 141 4.37 -6.64 -20.09
N TYR A 142 5.57 -7.22 -20.03
CA TYR A 142 6.65 -6.79 -19.16
C TYR A 142 7.98 -6.71 -19.91
N ALA A 143 8.75 -5.65 -19.65
CA ALA A 143 10.13 -5.53 -20.12
C ALA A 143 11.08 -5.05 -19.02
N ILE A 144 12.12 -5.83 -18.77
CA ILE A 144 13.21 -5.49 -17.86
C ILE A 144 14.23 -4.64 -18.61
N ILE A 145 14.50 -3.44 -18.09
CA ILE A 145 15.56 -2.55 -18.59
C ILE A 145 16.70 -2.45 -17.56
N PRO A 146 17.96 -2.26 -18.01
CA PRO A 146 19.08 -2.09 -17.09
C PRO A 146 18.91 -0.82 -16.27
N GLY A 147 19.07 -0.92 -14.94
CA GLY A 147 19.13 0.25 -14.07
C GLY A 147 20.37 1.12 -14.32
N PRO A 148 20.38 2.34 -13.77
CA PRO A 148 21.50 3.25 -13.92
C PRO A 148 22.74 2.71 -13.20
N LYS A 149 23.88 2.75 -13.88
CA LYS A 149 25.21 2.37 -13.40
C LYS A 149 25.98 3.54 -12.79
N ARG A 150 25.62 4.79 -13.11
CA ARG A 150 26.32 6.03 -12.78
C ARG A 150 25.36 7.08 -12.24
N ARG A 151 25.53 7.44 -10.97
CA ARG A 151 24.71 8.47 -10.30
C ARG A 151 24.87 9.86 -10.91
N THR A 152 26.04 10.17 -11.46
CA THR A 152 26.34 11.51 -12.02
C THR A 152 25.42 11.90 -13.17
N ASN A 153 24.88 10.93 -13.92
CA ASN A 153 24.04 11.16 -15.10
C ASN A 153 22.60 10.65 -14.89
N LEU A 154 22.14 10.58 -13.64
CA LEU A 154 20.84 10.01 -13.29
C LEU A 154 19.65 10.79 -13.88
N SER A 155 19.74 12.12 -13.97
CA SER A 155 18.71 12.96 -14.59
C SER A 155 18.48 12.59 -16.06
N ARG A 156 19.56 12.33 -16.80
CA ARG A 156 19.50 11.89 -18.20
C ARG A 156 18.91 10.49 -18.35
N TYR A 157 19.30 9.57 -17.47
CA TYR A 157 18.68 8.24 -17.42
C TYR A 157 17.16 8.36 -17.23
N ALA A 158 16.75 9.13 -16.22
CA ALA A 158 15.34 9.30 -15.90
C ALA A 158 14.56 10.00 -17.03
N GLN A 159 15.15 11.02 -17.67
CA GLN A 159 14.57 11.67 -18.85
C GLN A 159 14.36 10.66 -20.00
N SER A 160 15.35 9.79 -20.24
CA SER A 160 15.28 8.76 -21.27
C SER A 160 14.18 7.75 -20.96
N VAL A 161 14.08 7.29 -19.70
CA VAL A 161 13.00 6.39 -19.25
C VAL A 161 11.62 7.06 -19.41
N ALA A 162 11.48 8.33 -19.02
CA ALA A 162 10.24 9.08 -19.19
C ALA A 162 9.83 9.19 -20.67
N ALA A 163 10.79 9.33 -21.58
CA ALA A 163 10.53 9.32 -23.01
C ALA A 163 10.10 7.94 -23.51
N LEU A 164 10.80 6.86 -23.10
CA LEU A 164 10.43 5.49 -23.45
C LEU A 164 9.01 5.13 -22.97
N LEU A 165 8.64 5.51 -21.74
CA LEU A 165 7.30 5.26 -21.19
C LEU A 165 6.17 5.88 -22.01
N ARG A 166 6.40 7.05 -22.62
CA ARG A 166 5.43 7.69 -23.53
C ARG A 166 5.30 6.95 -24.85
N GLU A 167 6.38 6.34 -25.31
CA GLU A 167 6.40 5.61 -26.59
C GLU A 167 5.83 4.19 -26.47
N VAL A 168 5.89 3.59 -25.29
CA VAL A 168 5.38 2.23 -25.03
C VAL A 168 4.38 2.16 -23.87
N PRO A 169 3.22 2.83 -23.98
CA PRO A 169 2.27 2.97 -22.85
C PRO A 169 1.63 1.65 -22.41
N GLN A 170 1.60 0.62 -23.27
CA GLN A 170 1.00 -0.68 -22.94
C GLN A 170 2.00 -1.63 -22.26
N LEU A 171 3.30 -1.35 -22.37
CA LEU A 171 4.36 -2.16 -21.82
C LEU A 171 4.71 -1.66 -20.41
N ARG A 172 4.76 -2.58 -19.43
CA ARG A 172 5.29 -2.25 -18.10
C ARG A 172 6.81 -2.33 -18.13
N LEU A 173 7.46 -1.19 -17.93
CA LEU A 173 8.91 -1.11 -17.81
C LEU A 173 9.34 -1.43 -16.39
N ILE A 174 10.24 -2.39 -16.26
CA ILE A 174 10.76 -2.88 -14.99
C ILE A 174 12.24 -2.50 -14.89
N ILE A 175 12.58 -1.58 -13.99
CA ILE A 175 13.98 -1.21 -13.75
C ILE A 175 14.62 -2.26 -12.85
N HIS A 176 15.69 -2.89 -13.35
CA HIS A 176 16.50 -3.80 -12.56
C HIS A 176 17.49 -3.04 -11.66
N THR A 177 17.44 -3.28 -10.35
CA THR A 177 18.37 -2.72 -9.36
C THR A 177 18.53 -3.64 -8.14
N THR A 178 19.29 -3.21 -7.14
CA THR A 178 19.59 -3.95 -5.90
C THR A 178 18.99 -3.24 -4.67
N PHE A 179 18.73 -4.01 -3.60
CA PHE A 179 18.23 -3.44 -2.34
C PHE A 179 19.22 -2.45 -1.68
N SER A 180 20.51 -2.66 -1.87
CA SER A 180 21.59 -1.78 -1.40
C SER A 180 22.80 -1.91 -2.32
N GLU A 181 23.80 -1.05 -2.13
CA GLU A 181 25.14 -1.32 -2.67
C GLU A 181 25.71 -2.63 -2.10
N GLU A 182 26.67 -3.21 -2.81
CA GLU A 182 27.34 -4.44 -2.41
C GLU A 182 28.12 -4.28 -1.10
N PHE A 183 28.03 -5.30 -0.25
CA PHE A 183 28.83 -5.39 0.97
C PHE A 183 30.29 -5.68 0.60
N ARG A 184 31.22 -4.92 1.16
CA ARG A 184 32.67 -5.14 0.96
C ARG A 184 33.26 -5.74 2.22
N ASN A 185 33.89 -6.90 2.12
CA ASN A 185 34.45 -7.63 3.28
C ASN A 185 33.42 -7.84 4.41
N ASN A 186 32.17 -8.19 4.05
CA ASN A 186 31.02 -8.30 4.95
C ASN A 186 30.64 -7.03 5.72
N GLN A 187 31.19 -5.87 5.36
CA GLN A 187 30.77 -4.58 5.90
C GLN A 187 29.67 -3.96 5.04
N PRO A 188 28.64 -3.35 5.65
CA PRO A 188 27.61 -2.63 4.90
C PRO A 188 28.22 -1.44 4.15
N PRO A 189 27.60 -1.01 3.05
CA PRO A 189 28.01 0.23 2.39
C PRO A 189 27.86 1.42 3.32
N ALA A 190 28.64 2.48 3.07
CA ALA A 190 28.57 3.72 3.84
C ALA A 190 27.17 4.36 3.76
N ASP A 191 26.46 4.11 2.66
CA ASP A 191 25.09 4.56 2.46
C ASP A 191 24.18 3.42 2.00
N LEU A 192 23.36 2.93 2.93
CA LEU A 192 22.37 1.86 2.72
C LEU A 192 21.20 2.26 1.81
N TYR A 193 20.85 3.54 1.71
CA TYR A 193 19.66 3.98 0.96
C TYR A 193 19.98 4.49 -0.45
N SER A 194 21.25 4.54 -0.80
CA SER A 194 21.73 5.14 -2.03
C SER A 194 21.16 4.52 -3.32
N THR A 195 20.83 3.22 -3.34
CA THR A 195 20.15 2.58 -4.48
C THR A 195 18.65 2.89 -4.52
N TRP A 196 18.03 3.10 -3.35
CA TRP A 196 16.65 3.55 -3.25
C TRP A 196 16.51 5.00 -3.70
N GLU A 197 17.45 5.89 -3.35
CA GLU A 197 17.44 7.29 -3.80
C GLU A 197 17.56 7.42 -5.32
N VAL A 198 18.33 6.53 -5.93
CA VAL A 198 18.42 6.40 -7.39
C VAL A 198 17.03 6.10 -7.97
N TRP A 199 16.33 5.10 -7.42
CA TRP A 199 14.97 4.76 -7.83
C TRP A 199 13.98 5.91 -7.57
N ASP A 200 14.03 6.53 -6.39
CA ASP A 200 13.17 7.64 -5.99
C ASP A 200 13.32 8.84 -6.93
N THR A 201 14.55 9.17 -7.31
CA THR A 201 14.82 10.22 -8.29
C THR A 201 14.21 9.89 -9.65
N VAL A 202 14.37 8.65 -10.13
CA VAL A 202 13.83 8.23 -11.44
C VAL A 202 12.31 8.32 -11.46
N ARG A 203 11.61 7.74 -10.47
CA ARG A 203 10.14 7.76 -10.42
C ARG A 203 9.59 9.19 -10.30
N LYS A 204 10.28 10.08 -9.55
CA LYS A 204 9.91 11.50 -9.40
C LYS A 204 10.02 12.25 -10.72
N ILE A 205 11.14 12.10 -11.43
CA ILE A 205 11.34 12.73 -12.76
C ILE A 205 10.35 12.16 -13.79
N CYS A 206 10.02 10.87 -13.71
CA CYS A 206 9.01 10.23 -14.56
C CYS A 206 7.57 10.56 -14.14
N ASP A 207 7.38 11.34 -13.07
CA ASP A 207 6.10 11.80 -12.55
C ASP A 207 5.15 10.69 -12.08
N TYR A 208 5.72 9.63 -11.47
CA TYR A 208 5.00 8.49 -10.88
C TYR A 208 4.08 7.71 -11.85
N PRO A 209 4.61 7.17 -12.97
CA PRO A 209 3.80 6.46 -13.96
C PRO A 209 3.40 5.06 -13.49
N GLN A 210 2.16 4.64 -13.81
CA GLN A 210 1.60 3.35 -13.40
C GLN A 210 2.26 2.13 -14.08
N ASN A 211 2.87 2.33 -15.25
CA ASN A 211 3.55 1.30 -16.02
C ASN A 211 5.07 1.27 -15.76
N LEU A 212 5.56 1.85 -14.67
CA LEU A 212 6.94 1.77 -14.22
C LEU A 212 7.04 1.03 -12.88
N SER A 213 7.89 0.02 -12.81
CA SER A 213 8.09 -0.78 -11.59
C SER A 213 9.53 -1.27 -11.44
N LEU A 214 9.78 -2.08 -10.41
CA LEU A 214 11.11 -2.57 -10.03
C LEU A 214 11.24 -4.08 -10.17
N ALA A 215 12.46 -4.50 -10.53
CA ALA A 215 12.99 -5.83 -10.25
C ALA A 215 14.17 -5.68 -9.28
N LEU A 216 14.05 -6.27 -8.09
CA LEU A 216 15.08 -6.20 -7.06
C LEU A 216 15.84 -7.52 -6.94
N GLU A 217 17.16 -7.45 -7.01
CA GLU A 217 18.03 -8.58 -6.72
C GLU A 217 18.13 -8.85 -5.22
N VAL A 218 17.75 -10.06 -4.80
CA VAL A 218 17.75 -10.48 -3.40
C VAL A 218 19.19 -10.56 -2.87
N PRO A 219 19.53 -9.83 -1.80
CA PRO A 219 20.88 -9.76 -1.29
C PRO A 219 21.32 -11.07 -0.63
N LYS A 220 22.62 -11.37 -0.70
CA LYS A 220 23.23 -12.47 0.05
C LYS A 220 23.25 -12.18 1.56
N ASN A 221 23.64 -10.96 1.93
CA ASN A 221 23.76 -10.51 3.31
C ASN A 221 22.39 -10.10 3.88
N ALA A 222 22.21 -10.25 5.19
CA ALA A 222 21.03 -9.73 5.87
C ALA A 222 21.00 -8.19 5.83
N LEU A 223 19.82 -7.62 5.59
CA LEU A 223 19.60 -6.18 5.58
C LEU A 223 18.80 -5.73 6.81
N PRO A 224 18.98 -4.50 7.28
CA PRO A 224 18.14 -3.94 8.35
C PRO A 224 16.66 -3.87 7.95
N SER A 225 15.76 -4.08 8.91
CA SER A 225 14.30 -4.04 8.69
C SER A 225 13.84 -2.73 8.05
N HIS A 226 14.31 -1.59 8.54
CA HIS A 226 13.91 -0.27 8.03
C HIS A 226 14.16 -0.08 6.52
N LEU A 227 15.14 -0.79 5.94
CA LEU A 227 15.47 -0.75 4.52
C LEU A 227 14.54 -1.69 3.75
N LEU A 228 14.29 -2.89 4.28
CA LEU A 228 13.34 -3.84 3.71
C LEU A 228 11.92 -3.26 3.70
N ASP A 229 11.49 -2.65 4.80
CA ASP A 229 10.18 -2.00 4.94
C ASP A 229 10.03 -0.89 3.90
N ARG A 230 11.09 -0.11 3.65
CA ARG A 230 11.09 0.93 2.62
C ARG A 230 10.85 0.35 1.24
N TRP A 231 11.63 -0.65 0.83
CA TRP A 231 11.45 -1.33 -0.46
C TRP A 231 10.10 -2.07 -0.55
N PHE A 232 9.55 -2.50 0.58
CA PHE A 232 8.23 -3.11 0.64
C PHE A 232 7.12 -2.10 0.28
N THR A 233 7.34 -0.80 0.43
CA THR A 233 6.37 0.22 0.00
C THR A 233 6.38 0.49 -1.51
N GLU A 234 7.40 0.05 -2.24
CA GLU A 234 7.64 0.45 -3.64
C GLU A 234 6.87 -0.43 -4.66
N PRO A 235 6.64 0.04 -5.90
CA PRO A 235 6.03 -0.76 -6.97
C PRO A 235 6.98 -1.86 -7.46
N LEU A 236 7.03 -2.96 -6.71
CA LEU A 236 7.85 -4.12 -7.02
C LEU A 236 7.08 -5.11 -7.88
N SER A 237 7.59 -5.42 -9.07
CA SER A 237 7.04 -6.49 -9.91
C SER A 237 7.83 -7.79 -9.78
N MET A 238 9.10 -7.75 -9.40
CA MET A 238 9.95 -8.93 -9.42
C MET A 238 11.02 -8.96 -8.32
N LEU A 239 11.24 -10.14 -7.74
CA LEU A 239 12.42 -10.48 -6.95
C LEU A 239 13.32 -11.43 -7.75
N ILE A 240 14.59 -11.08 -7.87
CA ILE A 240 15.58 -11.87 -8.61
C ILE A 240 16.46 -12.61 -7.61
N LEU A 241 16.52 -13.94 -7.71
CA LEU A 241 17.35 -14.80 -6.86
C LEU A 241 18.44 -15.46 -7.69
N SER A 242 19.70 -15.27 -7.27
CA SER A 242 20.83 -15.93 -7.93
C SER A 242 21.03 -17.32 -7.33
N ALA A 243 21.04 -18.35 -8.18
CA ALA A 243 21.31 -19.73 -7.76
C ALA A 243 22.70 -19.87 -7.11
N GLN A 244 23.65 -18.98 -7.44
CA GLN A 244 25.03 -19.05 -6.97
C GLN A 244 25.29 -18.28 -5.68
N SER A 245 24.56 -17.19 -5.42
CA SER A 245 24.85 -16.31 -4.28
C SER A 245 23.74 -16.22 -3.24
N THR A 246 22.48 -16.49 -3.62
CA THR A 246 21.31 -16.39 -2.74
C THR A 246 21.03 -17.70 -1.99
N PHE A 247 21.33 -18.85 -2.60
CA PHE A 247 21.11 -20.17 -2.02
C PHE A 247 22.38 -20.70 -1.34
N VAL A 248 22.19 -21.51 -0.29
CA VAL A 248 23.25 -22.23 0.42
C VAL A 248 22.91 -23.72 0.48
N PRO A 249 23.90 -24.63 0.43
CA PRO A 249 23.63 -26.05 0.56
C PRO A 249 23.22 -26.39 2.00
N ASN A 250 22.20 -27.24 2.14
CA ASN A 250 21.90 -27.90 3.42
C ASN A 250 22.86 -29.07 3.68
N PRO A 251 22.79 -29.77 4.84
CA PRO A 251 23.66 -30.91 5.13
C PRO A 251 23.57 -32.08 4.13
N LYS A 252 22.51 -32.14 3.32
CA LYS A 252 22.30 -33.13 2.25
C LYS A 252 22.69 -32.61 0.86
N GLY A 253 23.29 -31.41 0.77
CA GLY A 253 23.71 -30.79 -0.49
C GLY A 253 22.61 -30.09 -1.29
N PHE A 254 21.36 -30.08 -0.83
CA PHE A 254 20.26 -29.39 -1.54
C PHE A 254 20.30 -27.88 -1.31
N PRO A 255 20.01 -27.04 -2.33
CA PRO A 255 19.98 -25.60 -2.19
C PRO A 255 18.79 -25.16 -1.33
N VAL A 256 19.06 -24.36 -0.31
CA VAL A 256 18.07 -23.75 0.58
C VAL A 256 18.37 -22.26 0.77
N LEU A 257 17.35 -21.48 1.14
CA LEU A 257 17.55 -20.07 1.48
C LEU A 257 17.98 -19.94 2.95
N PRO A 258 18.93 -19.05 3.28
CA PRO A 258 19.20 -18.65 4.66
C PRO A 258 17.96 -18.10 5.36
N LYS A 259 17.93 -18.14 6.70
CA LYS A 259 16.75 -17.71 7.48
C LYS A 259 16.36 -16.26 7.21
N HIS A 260 17.30 -15.32 7.12
CA HIS A 260 16.97 -13.91 6.80
C HIS A 260 16.33 -13.78 5.42
N THR A 261 16.80 -14.54 4.43
CA THR A 261 16.24 -14.56 3.08
C THR A 261 14.86 -15.23 3.04
N GLN A 262 14.63 -16.29 3.83
CA GLN A 262 13.30 -16.88 4.00
C GLN A 262 12.31 -15.83 4.51
N HIS A 263 12.65 -15.07 5.55
CA HIS A 263 11.80 -14.00 6.09
C HIS A 263 11.54 -12.90 5.05
N LEU A 264 12.55 -12.48 4.29
CA LEU A 264 12.37 -11.54 3.19
C LEU A 264 11.37 -12.08 2.17
N VAL A 265 11.55 -13.31 1.69
CA VAL A 265 10.64 -13.92 0.73
C VAL A 265 9.23 -13.99 1.28
N TYR A 266 9.04 -14.44 2.53
CA TYR A 266 7.73 -14.50 3.18
C TYR A 266 7.05 -13.14 3.29
N ASN A 267 7.79 -12.10 3.69
CA ASN A 267 7.25 -10.75 3.76
C ASN A 267 6.77 -10.29 2.38
N PHE A 268 7.59 -10.48 1.36
CA PHE A 268 7.28 -10.04 0.00
C PHE A 268 6.24 -10.90 -0.74
N LEU A 269 5.92 -12.12 -0.26
CA LEU A 269 4.79 -12.91 -0.79
C LEU A 269 3.47 -12.13 -0.71
N LYS A 270 3.31 -11.25 0.29
CA LYS A 270 2.13 -10.38 0.43
C LYS A 270 1.94 -9.46 -0.79
N LYS A 271 3.03 -9.06 -1.46
CA LYS A 271 3.00 -8.25 -2.70
C LYS A 271 2.80 -9.08 -3.97
N ARG A 272 2.92 -10.41 -3.88
CA ARG A 272 2.82 -11.36 -5.00
C ARG A 272 3.71 -11.00 -6.22
N PRO A 273 5.02 -10.71 -6.04
CA PRO A 273 5.91 -10.42 -7.17
C PRO A 273 6.21 -11.70 -7.97
N PHE A 274 6.75 -11.53 -9.18
CA PHE A 274 7.43 -12.61 -9.91
C PHE A 274 8.75 -12.95 -9.22
N TYR A 275 9.10 -14.24 -9.13
CA TYR A 275 10.37 -14.69 -8.57
C TYR A 275 11.23 -15.22 -9.72
N LEU A 276 12.29 -14.51 -10.08
CA LEU A 276 13.14 -14.88 -11.21
C LEU A 276 14.43 -15.53 -10.72
N LEU A 277 14.64 -16.80 -11.08
CA LEU A 277 15.93 -17.47 -10.88
C LEU A 277 16.94 -17.04 -11.95
N LYS A 278 18.14 -16.64 -11.53
CA LYS A 278 19.26 -16.32 -12.43
C LYS A 278 20.54 -17.06 -12.05
N ASP A 279 21.55 -16.95 -12.92
CA ASP A 279 22.89 -17.53 -12.76
C ASP A 279 22.89 -19.05 -12.58
N ILE A 280 21.94 -19.75 -13.23
CA ILE A 280 21.81 -21.20 -13.15
C ILE A 280 23.03 -21.84 -13.82
N PRO A 281 23.77 -22.72 -13.11
CA PRO A 281 24.93 -23.40 -13.67
C PRO A 281 24.55 -24.21 -14.92
N SER A 282 25.30 -24.05 -16.01
CA SER A 282 25.01 -24.67 -17.31
C SER A 282 25.36 -26.17 -17.38
N SER A 283 25.86 -26.76 -16.29
CA SER A 283 26.47 -28.08 -16.23
C SER A 283 25.99 -28.83 -14.99
N GLN A 284 25.62 -30.11 -15.15
CA GLN A 284 25.40 -31.02 -14.01
C GLN A 284 26.68 -31.35 -13.24
N ALA A 285 27.88 -31.06 -13.78
CA ALA A 285 29.16 -31.34 -13.12
C ALA A 285 29.42 -30.48 -11.86
N SER A 286 28.58 -29.46 -11.61
CA SER A 286 28.60 -28.66 -10.37
C SER A 286 27.52 -29.08 -9.36
N ALA A 287 26.68 -30.08 -9.69
CA ALA A 287 25.76 -30.67 -8.72
C ALA A 287 26.55 -31.65 -7.83
N PRO A 288 26.26 -31.73 -6.51
CA PRO A 288 26.80 -32.78 -5.65
C PRO A 288 26.52 -34.17 -6.26
N GLU A 289 27.45 -35.12 -6.15
CA GLU A 289 27.34 -36.45 -6.78
C GLU A 289 26.03 -37.20 -6.42
N ASP A 290 25.41 -36.88 -5.29
CA ASP A 290 24.18 -37.49 -4.77
C ASP A 290 22.87 -36.72 -5.09
N MET A 291 22.91 -35.64 -5.88
CA MET A 291 21.72 -34.82 -6.19
C MET A 291 20.99 -35.28 -7.47
N PRO A 292 19.72 -35.71 -7.40
CA PRO A 292 19.00 -36.26 -8.55
C PRO A 292 18.45 -35.21 -9.54
N TYR A 293 18.62 -33.92 -9.26
CA TYR A 293 18.06 -32.80 -10.04
C TYR A 293 19.13 -31.80 -10.46
N ALA A 294 18.90 -31.08 -11.56
CA ALA A 294 19.72 -29.92 -11.90
C ALA A 294 19.58 -28.83 -10.81
N VAL A 295 20.62 -28.02 -10.62
CA VAL A 295 20.65 -26.98 -9.56
C VAL A 295 19.47 -26.01 -9.67
N GLY A 296 19.09 -25.62 -10.90
CA GLY A 296 17.92 -24.76 -11.15
C GLY A 296 16.62 -25.39 -10.65
N ASP A 297 16.37 -26.65 -11.02
CA ASP A 297 15.16 -27.39 -10.65
C ASP A 297 15.08 -27.59 -9.13
N ALA A 298 16.21 -27.87 -8.48
CA ALA A 298 16.26 -27.98 -7.03
C ALA A 298 15.94 -26.65 -6.32
N CYS A 299 16.41 -25.51 -6.86
CA CYS A 299 16.04 -24.19 -6.35
C CYS A 299 14.53 -23.92 -6.53
N LEU A 300 13.96 -24.28 -7.70
CA LEU A 300 12.53 -24.17 -7.98
C LEU A 300 11.69 -25.01 -7.00
N ILE A 301 12.05 -26.28 -6.79
CA ILE A 301 11.40 -27.18 -5.84
C ILE A 301 11.44 -26.57 -4.43
N TYR A 302 12.60 -26.05 -4.01
CA TYR A 302 12.73 -25.41 -2.70
C TYR A 302 11.85 -24.17 -2.55
N LEU A 303 11.79 -23.29 -3.56
CA LEU A 303 10.92 -22.11 -3.52
C LEU A 303 9.45 -22.51 -3.40
N ARG A 304 8.99 -23.48 -4.19
CA ARG A 304 7.62 -24.02 -4.08
C ARG A 304 7.35 -24.65 -2.72
N HIS A 305 8.32 -25.36 -2.14
CA HIS A 305 8.23 -25.89 -0.79
C HIS A 305 8.12 -24.78 0.27
N LEU A 306 8.87 -23.69 0.12
CA LEU A 306 8.86 -22.59 1.09
C LEU A 306 7.44 -22.00 1.25
N ILE A 307 6.68 -21.92 0.16
CA ILE A 307 5.31 -21.37 0.14
C ILE A 307 4.30 -22.33 0.72
N SER A 308 4.43 -23.62 0.47
CA SER A 308 3.55 -24.60 1.12
C SER A 308 3.73 -24.62 2.64
N LYS A 309 4.82 -24.00 3.14
CA LYS A 309 5.12 -23.79 4.56
C LYS A 309 4.92 -22.35 5.04
N GLN A 310 4.26 -21.50 4.25
CA GLN A 310 4.01 -20.12 4.66
C GLN A 310 3.12 -20.04 5.91
N PRO A 311 3.23 -18.96 6.71
CA PRO A 311 2.33 -18.73 7.83
C PRO A 311 0.86 -18.59 7.39
N GLU A 312 -0.05 -19.08 8.23
CA GLU A 312 -1.49 -18.87 8.08
C GLU A 312 -1.81 -17.37 8.07
N PRO A 313 -2.79 -16.91 7.26
CA PRO A 313 -3.27 -15.53 7.30
C PRO A 313 -3.82 -15.19 8.69
N SER A 314 -3.61 -13.94 9.11
CA SER A 314 -4.30 -13.38 10.27
C SER A 314 -5.80 -13.15 9.98
N ILE A 315 -6.61 -12.92 11.02
CA ILE A 315 -8.04 -12.56 10.88
C ILE A 315 -8.19 -11.33 9.96
N MET A 316 -7.31 -10.34 10.14
CA MET A 316 -7.28 -9.13 9.32
C MET A 316 -6.94 -9.44 7.86
N ASP A 317 -5.98 -10.33 7.59
CA ASP A 317 -5.63 -10.72 6.22
C ASP A 317 -6.80 -11.40 5.50
N VAL A 318 -7.63 -12.15 6.22
CA VAL A 318 -8.84 -12.80 5.67
C VAL A 318 -9.96 -11.77 5.47
N PHE A 319 -10.24 -10.92 6.46
CA PHE A 319 -11.31 -9.93 6.39
C PHE A 319 -11.06 -8.88 5.29
N SER A 320 -9.80 -8.47 5.13
CA SER A 320 -9.38 -7.43 4.18
C SER A 320 -8.99 -7.96 2.80
N GLU A 321 -9.25 -9.25 2.50
CA GLU A 321 -8.90 -9.82 1.19
C GLU A 321 -9.55 -9.00 0.06
N GLY A 322 -8.72 -8.47 -0.83
CA GLY A 322 -9.16 -7.63 -1.94
C GLY A 322 -9.29 -6.13 -1.63
N TYR A 323 -9.07 -5.69 -0.39
CA TYR A 323 -9.14 -4.26 0.00
C TYR A 323 -7.78 -3.61 0.29
N ALA A 324 -6.70 -4.41 0.30
CA ALA A 324 -5.34 -3.92 0.56
C ALA A 324 -4.93 -2.79 -0.39
N ASP A 325 -4.52 -1.67 0.22
CA ASP A 325 -4.07 -0.44 -0.43
C ASP A 325 -5.05 0.13 -1.47
N ILE A 326 -6.35 -0.20 -1.36
CA ILE A 326 -7.42 0.37 -2.18
C ILE A 326 -7.95 1.63 -1.50
N LEU A 327 -7.95 2.74 -2.23
CA LEU A 327 -8.51 4.02 -1.76
C LEU A 327 -10.04 3.99 -1.82
N GLN A 328 -10.67 4.26 -0.67
CA GLN A 328 -12.11 4.41 -0.52
C GLN A 328 -12.42 5.78 0.05
N LEU A 329 -13.53 6.38 -0.35
CA LEU A 329 -13.99 7.61 0.31
C LEU A 329 -14.51 7.25 1.72
N PRO A 330 -14.24 8.07 2.74
CA PRO A 330 -14.85 7.88 4.04
C PRO A 330 -16.38 7.93 3.91
N LEU A 331 -17.07 7.03 4.60
CA LEU A 331 -18.53 7.01 4.63
C LEU A 331 -19.07 8.30 5.25
N GLN A 332 -20.29 8.68 4.86
CA GLN A 332 -21.02 9.81 5.45
C GLN A 332 -22.42 9.38 5.89
N PRO A 333 -22.56 8.51 6.91
CA PRO A 333 -23.87 7.92 7.26
C PRO A 333 -24.93 8.92 7.72
N LEU A 334 -24.53 10.14 8.12
CA LEU A 334 -25.49 11.21 8.42
C LEU A 334 -26.12 11.78 7.14
N SER A 335 -25.31 12.06 6.12
CA SER A 335 -25.76 12.65 4.85
C SER A 335 -26.37 11.60 3.91
N ASP A 336 -25.78 10.41 3.86
CA ASP A 336 -26.15 9.34 2.95
C ASP A 336 -26.87 8.21 3.69
N ASP A 337 -27.82 7.56 3.02
CA ASP A 337 -28.46 6.36 3.54
C ASP A 337 -27.69 5.12 3.08
N LEU A 338 -27.08 4.41 4.03
CA LEU A 338 -26.33 3.20 3.77
C LEU A 338 -27.25 2.06 3.29
N ASP A 339 -26.75 1.23 2.37
CA ASP A 339 -27.45 0.05 1.90
C ASP A 339 -27.31 -1.13 2.88
N SER A 340 -28.18 -2.15 2.73
CA SER A 340 -28.15 -3.32 3.62
C SER A 340 -26.82 -4.09 3.59
N PRO A 341 -26.14 -4.29 2.44
CA PRO A 341 -24.82 -4.92 2.42
C PRO A 341 -23.77 -4.16 3.24
N CYS A 342 -23.79 -2.83 3.27
CA CYS A 342 -22.89 -2.03 4.09
C CYS A 342 -23.05 -2.35 5.59
N TYR A 343 -24.30 -2.39 6.09
CA TYR A 343 -24.57 -2.81 7.47
C TYR A 343 -24.11 -4.25 7.74
N GLU A 344 -24.29 -5.17 6.79
CA GLU A 344 -23.83 -6.55 6.94
C GLU A 344 -22.32 -6.65 7.14
N VAL A 345 -21.53 -5.83 6.43
CA VAL A 345 -20.07 -5.77 6.63
C VAL A 345 -19.73 -5.31 8.05
N PHE A 346 -20.43 -4.31 8.59
CA PHE A 346 -20.23 -3.84 9.96
C PHE A 346 -20.58 -4.90 11.00
N GLU A 347 -21.56 -5.75 10.71
CA GLU A 347 -22.06 -6.79 11.63
C GLU A 347 -21.16 -8.02 11.70
N ARG A 348 -20.30 -8.23 10.69
CA ARG A 348 -19.31 -9.33 10.68
C ARG A 348 -18.22 -9.17 11.72
N ASP A 349 -17.98 -7.95 12.22
CA ASP A 349 -17.06 -7.73 13.34
C ASP A 349 -17.78 -7.97 14.67
N GLU A 350 -17.87 -9.23 15.07
CA GLU A 350 -18.49 -9.61 16.34
C GLU A 350 -17.76 -9.01 17.55
N SER A 351 -16.43 -8.85 17.44
CA SER A 351 -15.60 -8.32 18.52
C SER A 351 -16.05 -6.90 18.89
N LYS A 352 -16.33 -6.03 17.91
CA LYS A 352 -16.85 -4.68 18.15
C LYS A 352 -18.04 -4.70 19.11
N TYR A 353 -19.07 -5.49 18.80
CA TYR A 353 -20.29 -5.53 19.60
C TYR A 353 -20.10 -6.22 20.96
N GLN A 354 -19.10 -7.09 21.09
CA GLN A 354 -18.73 -7.68 22.38
C GLN A 354 -18.13 -6.64 23.33
N TYR A 355 -17.30 -5.72 22.84
CA TYR A 355 -16.79 -4.61 23.66
C TYR A 355 -17.91 -3.66 24.08
N TYR A 356 -18.87 -3.37 23.20
CA TYR A 356 -20.09 -2.64 23.58
C TYR A 356 -20.90 -3.41 24.64
N GLU A 357 -21.04 -4.74 24.52
CA GLU A 357 -21.70 -5.58 25.53
C GLU A 357 -21.04 -5.43 26.91
N TYR A 358 -19.71 -5.50 26.96
CA TYR A 358 -18.94 -5.32 28.21
C TYR A 358 -19.11 -3.91 28.80
N ALA A 359 -19.09 -2.88 27.96
CA ALA A 359 -19.28 -1.51 28.41
C ALA A 359 -20.69 -1.28 28.98
N ILE A 360 -21.72 -1.83 28.32
CA ILE A 360 -23.11 -1.77 28.79
C ILE A 360 -23.26 -2.52 30.12
N GLU A 361 -22.66 -3.71 30.26
CA GLU A 361 -22.69 -4.47 31.51
C GLU A 361 -22.01 -3.71 32.65
N ALA A 362 -20.82 -3.18 32.42
CA ALA A 362 -20.10 -2.40 33.41
C ALA A 362 -20.89 -1.17 33.88
N ALA A 363 -21.53 -0.43 32.97
CA ALA A 363 -22.40 0.69 33.33
C ALA A 363 -23.62 0.26 34.16
N ILE A 364 -24.22 -0.89 33.83
CA ILE A 364 -25.36 -1.45 34.58
C ILE A 364 -24.96 -1.91 35.98
N GLU A 365 -23.77 -2.50 36.12
CA GLU A 365 -23.28 -3.01 37.39
C GLU A 365 -22.75 -1.92 38.33
N ASN A 366 -22.43 -0.74 37.80
CA ASN A 366 -21.91 0.40 38.56
C ASN A 366 -22.99 1.48 38.73
N GLU A 367 -22.96 2.55 37.93
CA GLU A 367 -23.79 3.74 38.09
C GLU A 367 -25.30 3.43 38.05
N LEU A 368 -25.68 2.38 37.30
CA LEU A 368 -27.08 2.03 37.08
C LEU A 368 -27.57 0.83 37.91
N ARG A 369 -26.75 0.31 38.84
CA ARG A 369 -27.07 -0.88 39.66
C ARG A 369 -28.37 -0.75 40.45
N GLY A 370 -28.75 0.46 40.86
CA GLY A 370 -29.98 0.70 41.62
C GLY A 370 -31.27 0.70 40.77
N ILE A 371 -31.16 0.82 39.45
CA ILE A 371 -32.30 1.13 38.59
C ILE A 371 -32.95 -0.17 38.10
N LYS A 372 -34.22 -0.40 38.44
CA LYS A 372 -34.97 -1.61 38.03
C LYS A 372 -35.50 -1.53 36.60
N GLN A 373 -35.98 -0.35 36.19
CA GLN A 373 -36.49 -0.08 34.86
C GLN A 373 -35.54 0.90 34.16
N LEU A 374 -34.79 0.39 33.18
CA LEU A 374 -33.76 1.15 32.48
C LEU A 374 -34.32 1.77 31.21
N MET A 375 -34.43 3.10 31.18
CA MET A 375 -34.65 3.86 29.95
C MET A 375 -33.32 3.94 29.18
N VAL A 376 -33.26 3.29 28.02
CA VAL A 376 -32.07 3.22 27.16
C VAL A 376 -32.36 3.91 25.83
N LEU A 377 -31.39 4.64 25.30
CA LEU A 377 -31.44 5.27 23.99
C LEU A 377 -30.30 4.71 23.13
N VAL A 378 -30.64 4.04 22.04
CA VAL A 378 -29.69 3.62 21.01
C VAL A 378 -29.76 4.61 19.86
N VAL A 379 -28.66 5.34 19.60
CA VAL A 379 -28.57 6.39 18.59
C VAL A 379 -27.82 5.87 17.36
N GLY A 380 -28.46 5.91 16.19
CA GLY A 380 -27.94 5.28 14.98
C GLY A 380 -28.03 3.76 15.10
N ALA A 381 -29.25 3.25 15.29
CA ALA A 381 -29.47 1.83 15.59
C ALA A 381 -29.12 0.88 14.43
N GLY A 382 -29.01 1.38 13.19
CA GLY A 382 -28.74 0.59 11.99
C GLY A 382 -29.75 -0.54 11.84
N ARG A 383 -29.28 -1.77 11.70
CA ARG A 383 -30.14 -2.98 11.68
C ARG A 383 -30.38 -3.60 13.06
N GLY A 384 -29.96 -2.94 14.13
CA GLY A 384 -30.25 -3.30 15.52
C GLY A 384 -29.21 -4.11 16.32
N PRO A 385 -27.95 -4.33 15.90
CA PRO A 385 -27.04 -5.18 16.68
C PRO A 385 -26.75 -4.61 18.08
N LEU A 386 -26.72 -3.28 18.27
CA LEU A 386 -26.59 -2.68 19.60
C LEU A 386 -27.85 -2.82 20.46
N VAL A 387 -29.03 -2.79 19.84
CA VAL A 387 -30.30 -3.08 20.54
C VAL A 387 -30.25 -4.50 21.10
N ASP A 388 -29.77 -5.47 20.31
CA ASP A 388 -29.60 -6.86 20.76
C ASP A 388 -28.66 -6.97 21.97
N ARG A 389 -27.52 -6.25 21.94
CA ARG A 389 -26.57 -6.24 23.08
C ARG A 389 -27.19 -5.64 24.33
N VAL A 390 -27.92 -4.52 24.22
CA VAL A 390 -28.63 -3.91 25.35
C VAL A 390 -29.62 -4.89 25.98
N LEU A 391 -30.49 -5.51 25.16
CA LEU A 391 -31.51 -6.44 25.63
C LEU A 391 -30.88 -7.67 26.29
N LYS A 392 -29.83 -8.24 25.69
CA LYS A 392 -29.09 -9.39 26.21
C LYS A 392 -28.48 -9.10 27.58
N VAL A 393 -27.79 -7.97 27.74
CA VAL A 393 -27.17 -7.59 29.03
C VAL A 393 -28.23 -7.31 30.08
N CYS A 394 -29.30 -6.58 29.73
CA CYS A 394 -30.38 -6.30 30.69
C CYS A 394 -31.05 -7.58 31.19
N SER A 395 -31.28 -8.57 30.29
CA SER A 395 -31.80 -9.87 30.67
C SER A 395 -30.86 -10.60 31.64
N ARG A 396 -29.54 -10.61 31.37
CA ARG A 396 -28.52 -11.23 32.25
C ARG A 396 -28.46 -10.55 33.62
N ALA A 397 -28.56 -9.22 33.64
CA ALA A 397 -28.49 -8.41 34.85
C ALA A 397 -29.82 -8.31 35.63
N GLY A 398 -30.89 -8.99 35.16
CA GLY A 398 -32.21 -8.96 35.81
C GLY A 398 -32.89 -7.58 35.77
N ARG A 399 -32.63 -6.79 34.73
CA ARG A 399 -33.17 -5.43 34.53
C ARG A 399 -34.28 -5.43 33.49
N LYS A 400 -35.24 -4.53 33.64
CA LYS A 400 -36.31 -4.31 32.65
C LYS A 400 -35.94 -3.12 31.75
N PRO A 401 -35.46 -3.35 30.51
CA PRO A 401 -35.16 -2.24 29.61
C PRO A 401 -36.44 -1.70 28.96
N PHE A 402 -36.43 -0.41 28.67
CA PHE A 402 -37.26 0.20 27.64
C PHE A 402 -36.32 0.97 26.71
N VAL A 403 -36.22 0.53 25.46
CA VAL A 403 -35.21 1.00 24.50
C VAL A 403 -35.86 1.86 23.44
N PHE A 404 -35.41 3.10 23.30
CA PHE A 404 -35.64 3.91 22.10
C PHE A 404 -34.54 3.62 21.09
N ALA A 405 -34.88 3.03 19.94
CA ALA A 405 -33.95 2.78 18.84
C ALA A 405 -34.16 3.87 17.78
N VAL A 406 -33.30 4.89 17.77
CA VAL A 406 -33.38 6.03 16.85
C VAL A 406 -32.52 5.76 15.62
N GLU A 407 -33.11 5.85 14.45
CA GLU A 407 -32.45 5.63 13.16
C GLU A 407 -33.05 6.57 12.11
N LYS A 408 -32.19 7.32 11.40
CA LYS A 408 -32.61 8.30 10.40
C LYS A 408 -32.78 7.67 9.02
N ASN A 409 -32.03 6.60 8.72
CA ASN A 409 -32.12 5.89 7.45
C ASN A 409 -33.49 5.17 7.37
N PRO A 410 -34.37 5.55 6.43
CA PRO A 410 -35.72 4.99 6.35
C PRO A 410 -35.72 3.49 6.05
N GLY A 411 -34.76 3.00 5.26
CA GLY A 411 -34.64 1.57 4.94
C GLY A 411 -34.27 0.74 6.18
N ALA A 412 -33.33 1.23 6.98
CA ALA A 412 -32.93 0.61 8.23
C ALA A 412 -34.07 0.68 9.27
N ALA A 413 -34.76 1.81 9.39
CA ALA A 413 -35.89 1.99 10.30
C ALA A 413 -37.05 1.02 10.01
N VAL A 414 -37.38 0.78 8.74
CA VAL A 414 -38.38 -0.24 8.36
C VAL A 414 -37.96 -1.63 8.82
N TYR A 415 -36.67 -1.96 8.67
CA TYR A 415 -36.14 -3.25 9.15
C TYR A 415 -36.19 -3.36 10.69
N LEU A 416 -35.91 -2.27 11.42
CA LEU A 416 -36.05 -2.22 12.87
C LEU A 416 -37.51 -2.44 13.32
N GLU A 417 -38.51 -1.87 12.64
CA GLU A 417 -39.93 -2.12 12.93
C GLU A 417 -40.34 -3.59 12.70
N TYR A 418 -39.77 -4.23 11.66
CA TYR A 418 -39.89 -5.66 11.48
C TYR A 418 -39.30 -6.43 12.67
N ARG A 419 -38.08 -6.11 13.12
CA ARG A 419 -37.44 -6.78 14.27
C ARG A 419 -38.19 -6.53 15.57
N LYS A 420 -38.71 -5.33 15.79
CA LYS A 420 -39.59 -5.02 16.92
C LYS A 420 -40.83 -5.91 16.91
N SER A 421 -41.48 -6.10 15.77
CA SER A 421 -42.70 -6.91 15.67
C SER A 421 -42.46 -8.41 15.87
N ASN A 422 -41.29 -8.92 15.49
CA ASN A 422 -41.00 -10.35 15.44
C ASN A 422 -40.07 -10.86 16.56
N GLU A 423 -39.22 -10.00 17.12
CA GLU A 423 -38.14 -10.39 18.03
C GLU A 423 -38.19 -9.63 19.36
N TRP A 424 -38.25 -8.30 19.33
CA TRP A 424 -38.09 -7.50 20.55
C TRP A 424 -39.41 -7.18 21.27
N GLY A 425 -40.54 -7.13 20.56
CA GLY A 425 -41.84 -6.74 21.11
C GLY A 425 -41.85 -5.30 21.64
N ASN A 426 -42.73 -5.04 22.61
CA ASN A 426 -43.00 -3.69 23.11
C ASN A 426 -41.93 -3.12 24.06
N VAL A 427 -40.82 -3.82 24.29
CA VAL A 427 -39.69 -3.27 25.06
C VAL A 427 -38.78 -2.37 24.22
N VAL A 428 -38.96 -2.38 22.90
CA VAL A 428 -38.26 -1.48 21.96
C VAL A 428 -39.29 -0.60 21.25
N GLU A 429 -39.01 0.69 21.22
CA GLU A 429 -39.71 1.69 20.41
C GLU A 429 -38.76 2.20 19.32
N VAL A 430 -39.12 1.98 18.06
CA VAL A 430 -38.33 2.45 16.91
C VAL A 430 -38.76 3.87 16.58
N ILE A 431 -37.77 4.75 16.42
CA ILE A 431 -37.97 6.16 16.10
C ILE A 431 -37.25 6.44 14.77
N ALA A 432 -38.03 6.56 13.70
CA ALA A 432 -37.54 6.83 12.35
C ALA A 432 -37.29 8.33 12.14
N GLU A 433 -36.28 8.89 12.81
CA GLU A 433 -35.98 10.33 12.78
C GLU A 433 -34.50 10.59 13.06
N ASP A 434 -34.02 11.78 12.68
CA ASP A 434 -32.73 12.29 13.08
C ASP A 434 -32.69 12.63 14.59
N ILE A 435 -31.73 12.09 15.32
CA ILE A 435 -31.56 12.32 16.76
C ILE A 435 -31.37 13.81 17.13
N ARG A 436 -30.90 14.63 16.18
CA ARG A 436 -30.76 16.08 16.39
C ARG A 436 -32.13 16.75 16.53
N HIS A 437 -33.15 16.21 15.86
CA HIS A 437 -34.51 16.76 15.80
C HIS A 437 -35.50 16.12 16.79
N TRP A 438 -35.20 14.91 17.28
CA TRP A 438 -36.08 14.20 18.21
C TRP A 438 -35.63 14.29 19.67
N ARG A 439 -36.58 14.26 20.62
CA ARG A 439 -36.30 14.16 22.06
C ARG A 439 -37.19 13.10 22.71
N PRO A 440 -36.64 12.28 23.61
CA PRO A 440 -37.42 11.28 24.31
C PRO A 440 -38.41 11.94 25.29
N PRO A 441 -39.57 11.33 25.53
CA PRO A 441 -40.57 11.83 26.49
C PRO A 441 -40.11 11.68 27.95
N HIS A 442 -39.10 10.83 28.19
CA HIS A 442 -38.52 10.57 29.50
C HIS A 442 -37.01 10.77 29.45
N ARG A 443 -36.42 11.09 30.60
CA ARG A 443 -34.97 11.13 30.74
C ARG A 443 -34.38 9.72 30.58
N ILE A 444 -33.13 9.69 30.11
CA ILE A 444 -32.43 8.48 29.70
C ILE A 444 -31.33 8.13 30.71
N HIS A 445 -31.25 6.87 31.09
CA HIS A 445 -30.21 6.37 31.99
C HIS A 445 -28.96 5.92 31.23
N LEU A 446 -29.13 5.34 30.04
CA LEU A 446 -28.03 4.83 29.23
C LEU A 446 -28.24 5.25 27.77
N VAL A 447 -27.23 5.91 27.21
CA VAL A 447 -27.15 6.20 25.77
C VAL A 447 -26.06 5.31 25.17
N VAL A 448 -26.37 4.61 24.09
CA VAL A 448 -25.41 3.81 23.33
C VAL A 448 -25.44 4.27 21.88
N SER A 449 -24.26 4.50 21.30
CA SER A 449 -24.12 4.90 19.90
C SER A 449 -22.85 4.32 19.30
N GLU A 450 -22.86 4.06 18.01
CA GLU A 450 -21.67 3.70 17.23
C GLU A 450 -21.73 4.53 15.95
N LEU A 451 -21.16 5.73 16.05
CA LEU A 451 -21.15 6.76 15.00
C LEU A 451 -19.69 7.11 14.65
N LEU A 452 -18.77 6.16 14.85
CA LEU A 452 -17.33 6.42 14.76
C LEU A 452 -16.81 6.06 13.38
N GLY A 453 -16.10 7.00 12.77
CA GLY A 453 -15.32 6.71 11.56
C GLY A 453 -13.88 6.32 11.88
N SER A 454 -13.05 6.18 10.83
CA SER A 454 -11.64 5.78 10.94
C SER A 454 -10.73 6.71 11.75
N VAL A 455 -11.13 7.97 11.99
CA VAL A 455 -10.48 8.90 12.93
C VAL A 455 -11.42 9.31 14.07
N GLY A 456 -12.43 8.50 14.35
CA GLY A 456 -13.41 8.71 15.41
C GLY A 456 -14.50 9.70 15.00
N ASP A 457 -14.15 10.97 14.80
CA ASP A 457 -15.13 12.04 14.61
C ASP A 457 -15.50 12.37 13.15
N ASN A 458 -14.91 11.68 12.16
CA ASN A 458 -15.15 11.97 10.74
C ASN A 458 -16.56 11.62 10.24
N GLU A 459 -17.36 10.94 11.06
CA GLU A 459 -18.78 10.62 10.81
C GLU A 459 -19.73 11.43 11.71
N LEU A 460 -19.28 12.59 12.20
CA LEU A 460 -20.11 13.60 12.88
C LEU A 460 -20.73 13.16 14.22
N SER A 461 -20.15 12.14 14.87
CA SER A 461 -20.54 11.72 16.22
C SER A 461 -20.65 12.91 17.22
N PRO A 462 -19.71 13.88 17.28
CA PRO A 462 -19.83 15.01 18.21
C PRO A 462 -21.10 15.84 17.98
N GLU A 463 -21.42 16.12 16.72
CA GLU A 463 -22.60 16.90 16.33
C GLU A 463 -23.90 16.15 16.60
N CYS A 464 -23.94 14.83 16.36
CA CYS A 464 -25.11 13.98 16.59
C CYS A 464 -25.44 13.81 18.08
N LEU A 465 -24.43 13.65 18.94
CA LEU A 465 -24.62 13.33 20.36
C LEU A 465 -24.82 14.55 21.25
N GLU A 466 -24.50 15.74 20.76
CA GLU A 466 -24.61 16.98 21.51
C GLU A 466 -26.03 17.31 21.96
N THR A 467 -27.04 16.95 21.16
CA THR A 467 -28.44 17.15 21.53
C THR A 467 -28.89 16.17 22.61
N VAL A 468 -28.28 14.98 22.62
CA VAL A 468 -28.63 13.86 23.51
C VAL A 468 -28.21 14.12 24.95
N LYS A 469 -27.11 14.86 25.18
CA LYS A 469 -26.65 15.15 26.55
C LYS A 469 -27.74 15.79 27.45
N THR A 470 -28.67 16.53 26.86
CA THR A 470 -29.74 17.21 27.59
C THR A 470 -30.85 16.27 28.06
N THR A 471 -30.91 15.05 27.51
CA THR A 471 -31.93 14.03 27.82
C THR A 471 -31.45 13.07 28.92
N LEU A 472 -30.17 13.12 29.26
CA LEU A 472 -29.53 12.22 30.21
C LEU A 472 -29.97 12.50 31.67
N GLU A 473 -30.15 11.44 32.46
CA GLU A 473 -30.28 11.55 33.92
C GLU A 473 -28.96 12.04 34.57
N PRO A 474 -28.99 12.63 35.78
CA PRO A 474 -27.77 13.08 36.48
C PRO A 474 -26.71 12.00 36.67
N ASN A 475 -27.11 10.73 36.82
CA ASN A 475 -26.22 9.56 36.90
C ASN A 475 -26.22 8.74 35.60
N GLY A 476 -26.73 9.30 34.50
CA GLY A 476 -26.80 8.59 33.24
C GLY A 476 -25.41 8.43 32.60
N VAL A 477 -25.28 7.40 31.79
CA VAL A 477 -24.02 7.00 31.15
C VAL A 477 -24.18 7.11 29.63
N MET A 478 -23.15 7.61 28.94
CA MET A 478 -23.05 7.59 27.49
C MET A 478 -21.92 6.66 27.07
N ILE A 479 -22.19 5.81 26.07
CA ILE A 479 -21.24 4.88 25.47
C ILE A 479 -21.22 5.18 23.94
N PRO A 480 -20.05 5.54 23.36
CA PRO A 480 -18.76 5.71 24.00
C PRO A 480 -18.70 6.92 24.93
N ARG A 481 -17.83 6.84 25.95
CA ARG A 481 -17.54 7.95 26.87
C ARG A 481 -16.62 8.97 26.23
N SER A 482 -15.62 8.54 25.47
CA SER A 482 -14.73 9.45 24.76
C SER A 482 -14.09 8.77 23.56
N TYR A 483 -13.56 9.56 22.64
CA TYR A 483 -12.74 9.07 21.54
C TYR A 483 -11.75 10.13 21.06
N SER A 484 -10.61 9.66 20.60
CA SER A 484 -9.44 10.45 20.24
C SER A 484 -8.97 10.11 18.84
N ALA A 485 -8.67 11.14 18.04
CA ALA A 485 -8.04 11.00 16.73
C ALA A 485 -6.52 11.01 16.88
N TYR A 486 -5.82 10.15 16.14
CA TYR A 486 -4.36 10.08 16.09
C TYR A 486 -3.86 10.18 14.65
N ALA A 487 -2.62 10.63 14.47
CA ALA A 487 -1.96 10.63 13.16
C ALA A 487 -0.49 10.20 13.23
N ALA A 488 0.03 9.61 12.15
CA ALA A 488 1.45 9.27 11.98
C ALA A 488 1.93 9.56 10.54
N PRO A 489 3.14 10.12 10.33
CA PRO A 489 3.69 10.30 8.99
C PRO A 489 4.00 8.94 8.35
N ILE A 490 3.63 8.78 7.08
CA ILE A 490 3.84 7.53 6.34
C ILE A 490 4.59 7.74 5.02
N ALA A 491 5.40 6.74 4.66
CA ALA A 491 5.84 6.53 3.28
C ALA A 491 4.85 5.58 2.59
N ALA A 492 4.17 6.07 1.55
CA ALA A 492 3.12 5.34 0.84
C ALA A 492 3.08 5.72 -0.65
N PRO A 493 4.15 5.46 -1.43
CA PRO A 493 4.23 5.86 -2.83
C PRO A 493 3.13 5.21 -3.69
N LEU A 494 2.67 4.00 -3.37
CA LEU A 494 1.59 3.32 -4.09
C LEU A 494 0.23 4.00 -3.88
N LEU A 495 -0.09 4.43 -2.65
CA LEU A 495 -1.30 5.22 -2.37
C LEU A 495 -1.23 6.56 -3.08
N TYR A 496 -0.07 7.22 -3.05
CA TYR A 496 0.15 8.48 -3.80
C TYR A 496 -0.04 8.29 -5.31
N MET A 497 0.51 7.22 -5.89
CA MET A 497 0.32 6.87 -7.29
C MET A 497 -1.16 6.67 -7.63
N ALA A 498 -1.88 5.89 -6.82
CA ALA A 498 -3.31 5.63 -7.01
C ALA A 498 -4.15 6.91 -6.91
N ALA A 499 -3.93 7.68 -5.85
CA ALA A 499 -4.58 8.97 -5.66
C ALA A 499 -4.24 9.93 -6.79
N LYS A 500 -3.01 10.03 -7.27
CA LYS A 500 -2.68 10.90 -8.40
C LYS A 500 -3.41 10.48 -9.68
N ALA A 501 -3.54 9.19 -9.91
CA ALA A 501 -4.00 8.66 -11.19
C ALA A 501 -5.51 8.81 -11.49
N ALA A 502 -6.44 9.05 -10.54
CA ALA A 502 -7.87 9.03 -10.96
C ALA A 502 -8.42 7.64 -11.18
N VAL A 503 -7.70 6.62 -10.75
CA VAL A 503 -8.09 5.26 -11.05
C VAL A 503 -8.77 4.71 -9.82
N PRO A 504 -10.08 4.41 -9.86
CA PRO A 504 -10.66 3.46 -8.93
C PRO A 504 -9.83 2.19 -9.04
N GLN A 505 -9.17 1.81 -7.95
CA GLN A 505 -8.06 0.84 -7.96
C GLN A 505 -8.48 -0.61 -8.22
N TRP A 506 -9.71 -0.83 -8.69
CA TRP A 506 -10.17 -2.05 -9.34
C TRP A 506 -9.16 -2.57 -10.38
N GLY A 507 -8.36 -1.69 -11.01
CA GLY A 507 -7.39 -2.06 -12.05
C GLY A 507 -6.04 -2.62 -11.60
N ILE A 508 -5.47 -2.26 -10.44
CA ILE A 508 -4.05 -2.61 -10.18
C ILE A 508 -3.91 -4.06 -9.67
N ALA A 509 -4.91 -4.58 -8.96
CA ALA A 509 -4.95 -5.98 -8.53
C ALA A 509 -5.64 -6.92 -9.55
N ALA A 510 -6.41 -6.39 -10.50
CA ALA A 510 -7.24 -7.19 -11.42
C ALA A 510 -6.67 -7.38 -12.85
N ILE A 511 -5.55 -6.74 -13.23
CA ILE A 511 -4.92 -6.95 -14.56
C ILE A 511 -4.32 -8.38 -14.74
N GLY A 512 -4.54 -9.29 -13.78
CA GLY A 512 -4.23 -10.71 -13.91
C GLY A 512 -5.38 -11.69 -13.60
N ARG A 513 -6.61 -11.22 -13.37
CA ARG A 513 -7.74 -12.12 -13.00
C ARG A 513 -9.01 -11.78 -13.76
N ALA A 514 -9.23 -12.49 -14.85
CA ALA A 514 -10.59 -12.67 -15.39
C ALA A 514 -11.40 -13.50 -14.37
N GLY A 515 -12.51 -12.95 -13.86
CA GLY A 515 -13.52 -13.71 -13.11
C GLY A 515 -13.64 -13.38 -11.63
N GLY A 516 -14.04 -12.15 -11.30
CA GLY A 516 -14.55 -11.81 -9.96
C GLY A 516 -15.73 -10.85 -10.12
N SER A 517 -16.92 -11.29 -9.71
CA SER A 517 -18.18 -10.56 -9.79
C SER A 517 -18.12 -9.25 -9.00
N SER A 518 -18.36 -8.15 -9.70
CA SER A 518 -18.49 -6.78 -9.21
C SER A 518 -19.69 -6.61 -8.28
N GLY A 519 -19.43 -6.31 -7.01
CA GLY A 519 -20.42 -5.73 -6.10
C GLY A 519 -20.71 -4.29 -6.53
N SER A 520 -21.91 -4.04 -7.03
CA SER A 520 -22.41 -2.73 -7.45
C SER A 520 -22.86 -1.92 -6.23
N GLY A 521 -22.02 -1.04 -5.72
CA GLY A 521 -22.39 -0.18 -4.59
C GLY A 521 -21.53 1.08 -4.38
N MET A 522 -20.71 1.49 -5.35
CA MET A 522 -19.88 2.71 -5.22
C MET A 522 -20.16 3.68 -6.37
N GLN A 523 -20.65 4.87 -6.00
CA GLN A 523 -20.90 5.97 -6.93
C GLN A 523 -19.61 6.35 -7.67
N SER A 524 -19.70 6.40 -9.00
CA SER A 524 -18.68 6.99 -9.86
C SER A 524 -18.66 8.50 -9.66
N VAL A 525 -17.69 9.01 -8.90
CA VAL A 525 -17.46 10.46 -8.85
C VAL A 525 -16.76 10.88 -10.15
N SER A 526 -17.34 11.89 -10.80
CA SER A 526 -16.88 12.47 -12.06
C SER A 526 -15.41 12.89 -12.05
N CYS A 527 -14.79 12.77 -13.22
CA CYS A 527 -13.46 13.26 -13.55
C CYS A 527 -13.35 14.78 -13.27
N GLU A 528 -12.52 15.17 -12.29
CA GLU A 528 -11.81 16.47 -12.12
C GLU A 528 -11.54 16.89 -10.65
N ALA A 529 -11.69 16.03 -9.64
CA ALA A 529 -11.24 16.37 -8.27
C ALA A 529 -9.70 16.34 -8.15
N PRO A 530 -9.04 17.31 -7.48
CA PRO A 530 -7.64 17.18 -7.07
C PRO A 530 -7.55 16.21 -5.88
N LYS A 531 -7.43 14.93 -6.23
CA LYS A 531 -7.50 13.74 -5.38
C LYS A 531 -6.64 13.81 -4.10
N LEU A 532 -5.50 14.51 -4.15
CA LEU A 532 -4.58 14.63 -3.01
C LEU A 532 -4.98 15.68 -1.97
N GLN A 533 -6.17 16.28 -2.10
CA GLN A 533 -6.80 17.14 -1.09
C GLN A 533 -8.04 16.51 -0.45
N THR A 534 -8.33 15.26 -0.78
CA THR A 534 -9.41 14.47 -0.20
C THR A 534 -8.79 13.38 0.67
N PRO A 535 -9.26 13.17 1.91
CA PRO A 535 -8.82 12.02 2.67
C PRO A 535 -9.47 10.73 2.18
N TYR A 536 -8.82 9.60 2.47
CA TYR A 536 -9.30 8.28 2.08
C TYR A 536 -9.31 7.32 3.26
N VAL A 537 -10.18 6.32 3.22
CA VAL A 537 -10.10 5.12 4.05
C VAL A 537 -9.42 4.02 3.23
N THR A 538 -8.42 3.35 3.78
CA THR A 538 -7.69 2.30 3.07
C THR A 538 -7.02 1.31 4.00
N HIS A 539 -7.07 0.02 3.66
CA HIS A 539 -6.30 -1.00 4.38
C HIS A 539 -4.83 -0.88 4.01
N MET A 540 -4.07 -0.15 4.82
CA MET A 540 -2.66 0.15 4.55
C MET A 540 -1.77 -1.09 4.74
N GLN A 541 -1.43 -1.77 3.64
CA GLN A 541 -0.57 -2.95 3.68
C GLN A 541 0.85 -2.62 3.23
N GLN A 542 1.01 -1.89 2.12
CA GLN A 542 2.31 -1.56 1.53
C GLN A 542 2.75 -0.14 1.90
N VAL A 543 2.71 0.17 3.20
CA VAL A 543 3.12 1.46 3.77
C VAL A 543 4.19 1.28 4.83
N GLN A 544 4.96 2.33 5.08
CA GLN A 544 5.89 2.39 6.21
C GLN A 544 5.49 3.55 7.12
N ILE A 545 5.18 3.24 8.38
CA ILE A 545 4.98 4.24 9.44
C ILE A 545 6.35 4.77 9.87
N LEU A 546 6.56 6.09 9.75
CA LEU A 546 7.88 6.70 9.92
C LEU A 546 8.15 7.17 11.36
N ALA A 547 7.09 7.40 12.13
CA ALA A 547 7.12 7.77 13.53
C ALA A 547 5.85 7.28 14.22
N LYS A 548 5.89 7.13 15.54
CA LYS A 548 4.74 6.68 16.33
C LYS A 548 3.53 7.62 16.15
N PRO A 549 2.30 7.07 16.12
CA PRO A 549 1.09 7.89 16.12
C PRO A 549 1.03 8.85 17.31
N GLN A 550 0.59 10.08 17.06
CA GLN A 550 0.40 11.11 18.08
C GLN A 550 -1.03 11.63 18.07
N LEU A 551 -1.50 12.04 19.25
CA LEU A 551 -2.84 12.58 19.47
C LEU A 551 -3.05 13.86 18.66
N LEU A 552 -4.19 13.96 18.00
CA LEU A 552 -4.68 15.19 17.39
C LEU A 552 -5.64 15.90 18.35
N TRP A 553 -6.78 15.27 18.63
CA TRP A 553 -7.82 15.83 19.51
C TRP A 553 -8.68 14.73 20.08
N GLN A 554 -9.49 15.09 21.08
CA GLN A 554 -10.42 14.21 21.77
C GLN A 554 -11.80 14.86 21.92
N PHE A 555 -12.84 14.03 21.93
CA PHE A 555 -14.21 14.37 22.30
C PHE A 555 -14.67 13.50 23.47
N HIS A 556 -15.49 14.06 24.36
CA HIS A 556 -16.05 13.40 25.54
C HIS A 556 -17.58 13.47 25.50
N HIS A 557 -18.26 12.46 26.04
CA HIS A 557 -19.71 12.37 26.10
C HIS A 557 -20.16 11.89 27.48
N PRO A 558 -20.99 12.65 28.22
CA PRO A 558 -21.42 14.02 27.90
C PRO A 558 -20.27 15.02 28.04
N ASP A 559 -20.16 15.97 27.09
CA ASP A 559 -19.19 17.07 27.19
C ASP A 559 -19.74 18.26 27.99
N ASN A 560 -18.87 18.93 28.74
CA ASN A 560 -19.16 20.16 29.48
C ASN A 560 -18.95 21.44 28.64
N LEU A 561 -18.77 21.32 27.31
CA LEU A 561 -18.62 22.46 26.41
C LEU A 561 -19.81 23.43 26.52
N ALA A 562 -19.50 24.73 26.66
CA ALA A 562 -20.49 25.80 26.77
C ALA A 562 -21.42 25.84 25.54
N LYS A 563 -22.73 26.00 25.78
CA LYS A 563 -23.79 25.90 24.77
C LYS A 563 -23.66 26.89 23.60
N ASP A 564 -22.99 28.02 23.82
CA ASP A 564 -23.00 29.18 22.92
C ASP A 564 -21.65 29.52 22.29
N LEU A 565 -20.69 28.59 22.27
CA LEU A 565 -19.42 28.83 21.59
C LEU A 565 -19.61 28.72 20.07
N PRO A 566 -19.34 29.81 19.29
CA PRO A 566 -19.15 29.66 17.86
C PRO A 566 -18.07 28.61 17.63
N LYS A 567 -18.29 27.68 16.68
CA LYS A 567 -17.28 26.68 16.33
C LYS A 567 -16.88 25.74 17.49
N LYS A 568 -17.82 25.38 18.38
CA LYS A 568 -17.57 24.52 19.57
C LYS A 568 -16.89 23.18 19.28
N PHE A 569 -17.07 22.64 18.08
CA PHE A 569 -16.45 21.38 17.66
C PHE A 569 -15.20 21.57 16.80
N ASN A 570 -14.73 22.80 16.61
CA ASN A 570 -13.45 23.01 15.94
C ASN A 570 -12.32 22.49 16.82
N ARG A 571 -11.31 21.91 16.19
CA ARG A 571 -10.08 21.44 16.83
C ARG A 571 -8.89 21.87 16.00
N HIS A 572 -7.76 22.03 16.66
CA HIS A 572 -6.47 22.24 16.03
C HIS A 572 -5.43 21.44 16.79
N ALA A 573 -4.59 20.73 16.06
CA ALA A 573 -3.48 19.95 16.60
C ALA A 573 -2.22 20.23 15.81
N LYS A 574 -1.08 20.20 16.51
CA LYS A 574 0.24 20.41 15.92
C LYS A 574 1.29 19.43 16.45
N PRO A 575 1.10 18.09 16.33
CA PRO A 575 2.09 17.12 16.76
C PRO A 575 3.41 17.26 16.00
N CYS A 576 4.52 16.92 16.69
CA CYS A 576 5.87 16.94 16.15
C CYS A 576 6.46 15.53 16.19
N PHE A 577 6.80 14.99 15.03
CA PHE A 577 7.30 13.64 14.83
C PHE A 577 8.80 13.65 14.55
N SER A 578 9.57 12.79 15.23
CA SER A 578 10.98 12.58 14.90
C SER A 578 11.12 11.42 13.93
N VAL A 579 11.60 11.71 12.71
CA VAL A 579 11.89 10.72 11.67
C VAL A 579 13.38 10.43 11.68
N ARG A 580 13.73 9.24 12.18
CA ARG A 580 15.12 8.81 12.36
C ARG A 580 15.88 8.67 11.04
N ASN A 581 15.27 8.02 10.06
CA ASN A 581 15.91 7.69 8.80
C ASN A 581 15.27 8.48 7.65
N ARG A 582 16.08 9.12 6.82
CA ARG A 582 15.66 9.91 5.66
C ARG A 582 14.72 9.13 4.76
N ASN A 583 13.63 9.76 4.33
CA ASN A 583 12.57 9.11 3.56
C ASN A 583 11.78 10.17 2.77
N THR A 584 10.68 9.76 2.13
CA THR A 584 9.69 10.68 1.57
C THR A 584 8.35 10.44 2.24
N VAL A 585 7.77 11.50 2.79
CA VAL A 585 6.44 11.48 3.41
C VAL A 585 5.39 11.77 2.34
N TYR A 586 4.45 10.85 2.18
CA TYR A 586 3.37 10.95 1.19
C TYR A 586 2.03 11.37 1.80
N GLY A 587 1.95 11.42 3.12
CA GLY A 587 0.74 11.72 3.88
C GLY A 587 0.87 11.28 5.32
N PHE A 588 -0.25 11.35 6.03
CA PHE A 588 -0.38 10.90 7.41
C PHE A 588 -1.46 9.85 7.49
N ALA A 589 -1.17 8.72 8.14
CA ALA A 589 -2.18 7.75 8.50
C ALA A 589 -2.91 8.24 9.75
N GLY A 590 -4.23 8.22 9.69
CA GLY A 590 -5.15 8.56 10.77
C GLY A 590 -5.73 7.31 11.42
N TYR A 591 -5.83 7.35 12.74
CA TYR A 591 -6.37 6.27 13.57
C TYR A 591 -7.29 6.87 14.65
N PHE A 592 -7.98 6.01 15.39
CA PHE A 592 -8.70 6.43 16.58
C PHE A 592 -8.53 5.44 17.74
N GLU A 593 -8.76 5.96 18.94
CA GLU A 593 -9.03 5.17 20.14
C GLU A 593 -10.32 5.67 20.78
N ALA A 594 -11.19 4.76 21.21
CA ALA A 594 -12.44 5.08 21.90
C ALA A 594 -12.47 4.39 23.26
N GLU A 595 -12.73 5.17 24.32
CA GLU A 595 -13.07 4.62 25.63
C GLU A 595 -14.58 4.44 25.66
N LEU A 596 -15.05 3.18 25.57
CA LEU A 596 -16.47 2.89 25.63
C LEU A 596 -17.00 3.11 27.05
N TYR A 597 -16.25 2.63 28.03
CA TYR A 597 -16.47 2.76 29.46
C TYR A 597 -15.10 2.62 30.17
N PRO A 598 -14.87 3.15 31.39
CA PRO A 598 -13.57 3.04 32.05
C PRO A 598 -12.94 1.64 32.01
N GLY A 599 -11.78 1.53 31.37
CA GLY A 599 -11.04 0.26 31.18
C GLY A 599 -11.52 -0.64 30.04
N ILE A 600 -12.52 -0.22 29.26
CA ILE A 600 -13.07 -0.93 28.10
C ILE A 600 -12.90 -0.02 26.88
N GLU A 601 -11.95 -0.36 26.02
CA GLU A 601 -11.50 0.50 24.93
C GLU A 601 -11.51 -0.21 23.58
N LEU A 602 -11.71 0.56 22.51
CA LEU A 602 -11.47 0.17 21.13
C LEU A 602 -10.27 0.96 20.59
N SER A 603 -9.43 0.31 19.78
CA SER A 603 -8.29 0.98 19.14
C SER A 603 -8.03 0.48 17.73
N THR A 604 -7.84 1.42 16.82
CA THR A 604 -7.25 1.19 15.49
C THR A 604 -5.80 1.69 15.42
N ASN A 605 -5.30 2.32 16.49
CA ASN A 605 -3.92 2.78 16.59
C ASN A 605 -2.98 1.56 16.63
N PRO A 606 -2.04 1.40 15.68
CA PRO A 606 -1.19 0.22 15.59
C PRO A 606 -0.32 -0.01 16.84
N ASP A 607 -0.01 1.03 17.62
CA ASP A 607 0.79 0.92 18.84
C ASP A 607 0.00 0.31 20.02
N THR A 608 -1.34 0.36 19.99
CA THR A 608 -2.22 -0.05 21.11
C THR A 608 -3.32 -1.03 20.71
N LYS A 609 -3.54 -1.26 19.42
CA LYS A 609 -4.58 -2.14 18.89
C LYS A 609 -4.49 -3.55 19.47
N ASP A 610 -3.30 -4.14 19.48
CA ASP A 610 -3.11 -5.53 19.92
C ASP A 610 -3.38 -5.71 21.42
N THR A 611 -3.23 -4.65 22.22
CA THR A 611 -3.48 -4.69 23.67
C THR A 611 -4.90 -4.29 24.04
N LYS A 612 -5.48 -3.31 23.34
CA LYS A 612 -6.83 -2.78 23.62
C LYS A 612 -7.93 -3.56 22.91
N SER A 613 -7.73 -3.96 21.66
CA SER A 613 -8.76 -4.60 20.82
C SER A 613 -8.14 -5.43 19.66
N PRO A 614 -7.47 -6.56 19.97
CA PRO A 614 -6.69 -7.33 19.00
C PRO A 614 -7.54 -7.88 17.84
N GLU A 615 -8.78 -8.28 18.10
CA GLU A 615 -9.66 -8.95 17.14
C GLU A 615 -10.49 -7.98 16.28
N LEU A 616 -10.38 -6.66 16.53
CA LEU A 616 -11.18 -5.65 15.85
C LEU A 616 -10.79 -5.51 14.36
N VAL A 617 -11.77 -5.47 13.45
CA VAL A 617 -11.53 -5.39 12.00
C VAL A 617 -12.39 -4.36 11.26
N SER A 618 -13.37 -3.75 11.94
CA SER A 618 -14.39 -2.86 11.35
C SER A 618 -13.84 -1.62 10.64
N TRP A 619 -12.68 -1.12 11.03
CA TRP A 619 -12.16 0.16 10.55
C TRP A 619 -10.78 0.00 9.91
N PHE A 620 -10.68 0.39 8.66
CA PHE A 620 -9.39 0.64 8.03
C PHE A 620 -8.88 2.04 8.38
N PRO A 621 -7.55 2.26 8.40
CA PRO A 621 -6.97 3.58 8.64
C PRO A 621 -7.46 4.65 7.67
N PHE A 622 -7.49 5.87 8.17
CA PHE A 622 -7.71 7.08 7.39
C PHE A 622 -6.37 7.56 6.79
N TRP A 623 -6.37 8.25 5.67
CA TRP A 623 -5.17 8.78 5.05
C TRP A 623 -5.36 10.25 4.68
N PHE A 624 -4.52 11.11 5.23
CA PHE A 624 -4.38 12.52 4.88
C PHE A 624 -3.25 12.67 3.85
N PRO A 625 -3.53 12.65 2.53
CA PRO A 625 -2.49 12.74 1.49
C PRO A 625 -1.79 14.10 1.48
N LEU A 626 -0.53 14.13 1.01
CA LEU A 626 0.14 15.36 0.63
C LEU A 626 0.13 15.52 -0.90
N MET A 627 -0.25 16.70 -1.40
CA MET A 627 -0.19 17.04 -2.83
C MET A 627 1.23 16.91 -3.38
N THR A 628 2.20 17.40 -2.61
CA THR A 628 3.63 17.29 -2.91
C THR A 628 4.29 16.46 -1.81
N PRO A 629 4.85 15.28 -2.15
CA PRO A 629 5.56 14.46 -1.17
C PRO A 629 6.72 15.22 -0.54
N LEU A 630 6.85 15.13 0.79
CA LEU A 630 7.85 15.86 1.55
C LEU A 630 9.09 14.98 1.76
N ALA A 631 10.19 15.31 1.09
CA ALA A 631 11.47 14.64 1.30
C ALA A 631 12.09 15.07 2.64
N VAL A 632 12.55 14.11 3.44
CA VAL A 632 13.13 14.35 4.77
C VAL A 632 14.49 13.67 4.89
N SER A 633 15.43 14.31 5.57
CA SER A 633 16.77 13.76 5.88
C SER A 633 16.76 12.93 7.15
N ASP A 634 17.91 12.35 7.51
CA ASP A 634 18.07 11.63 8.77
C ASP A 634 17.83 12.62 9.93
N GLU A 635 17.21 12.13 11.00
CA GLU A 635 16.86 12.91 12.21
C GLU A 635 16.03 14.19 11.91
N THR A 636 15.14 14.14 10.92
CA THR A 636 14.23 15.25 10.61
C THR A 636 13.07 15.29 11.60
N GLU A 637 12.72 16.47 12.09
CA GLU A 637 11.44 16.71 12.77
C GLU A 637 10.36 17.09 11.75
N ILE A 638 9.19 16.47 11.85
CA ILE A 638 8.03 16.79 11.03
C ILE A 638 6.94 17.34 11.93
N GLU A 639 6.49 18.55 11.64
CA GLU A 639 5.36 19.16 12.32
C GLU A 639 4.13 19.05 11.43
N PHE A 640 3.09 18.40 11.93
CA PHE A 640 1.83 18.23 11.21
C PHE A 640 0.78 19.14 11.85
N SER A 641 0.29 20.13 11.11
CA SER A 641 -0.82 20.96 11.58
C SER A 641 -2.11 20.44 10.96
N ALA A 642 -3.07 20.07 11.79
CA ALA A 642 -4.38 19.59 11.37
C ALA A 642 -5.47 20.39 12.06
N TRP A 643 -6.50 20.75 11.30
CA TRP A 643 -7.69 21.44 11.80
C TRP A 643 -8.92 20.61 11.49
N ARG A 644 -9.80 20.51 12.47
CA ARG A 644 -11.21 20.14 12.28
C ARG A 644 -12.01 21.43 12.32
N LEU A 645 -12.77 21.70 11.27
CA LEU A 645 -13.49 22.96 11.10
C LEU A 645 -14.95 22.67 10.80
N THR A 646 -15.85 23.50 11.34
CA THR A 646 -17.28 23.41 11.09
C THR A 646 -17.85 24.70 10.53
N SER A 647 -18.94 24.54 9.78
CA SER A 647 -19.86 25.60 9.36
C SER A 647 -21.25 25.34 9.96
N SER A 648 -22.28 26.01 9.45
CA SER A 648 -23.68 25.69 9.79
C SER A 648 -24.23 24.47 9.05
N SER A 649 -23.54 23.97 8.01
CA SER A 649 -24.02 22.91 7.10
C SER A 649 -23.03 21.76 6.90
N SER A 650 -21.80 21.87 7.41
CA SER A 650 -20.76 20.87 7.19
C SER A 650 -19.62 20.92 8.20
N MET A 651 -18.85 19.83 8.25
CA MET A 651 -17.54 19.72 8.88
C MET A 651 -16.49 19.31 7.84
N TRP A 652 -15.26 19.80 7.96
CA TRP A 652 -14.15 19.35 7.14
C TRP A 652 -12.82 19.37 7.91
N TYR A 653 -11.82 18.73 7.31
CA TYR A 653 -10.44 18.79 7.79
C TYR A 653 -9.57 19.64 6.86
N GLU A 654 -8.67 20.43 7.45
CA GLU A 654 -7.56 21.05 6.75
C GLU A 654 -6.25 20.53 7.33
N TRP A 655 -5.21 20.40 6.52
CA TRP A 655 -3.91 19.95 7.02
C TRP A 655 -2.72 20.49 6.23
N LEU A 656 -1.57 20.59 6.89
CA LEU A 656 -0.28 20.90 6.30
C LEU A 656 0.85 20.21 7.07
N ALA A 657 2.00 20.05 6.42
CA ALA A 657 3.22 19.54 7.05
C ALA A 657 4.40 20.47 6.83
N GLU A 658 5.23 20.60 7.86
CA GLU A 658 6.52 21.29 7.81
C GLU A 658 7.63 20.34 8.28
N SER A 659 8.80 20.41 7.68
CA SER A 659 9.99 19.66 8.11
C SER A 659 11.05 20.59 8.68
N TYR A 660 11.77 20.13 9.68
CA TYR A 660 12.81 20.86 10.39
C TYR A 660 14.04 19.99 10.60
N ALA A 661 15.21 20.61 10.53
CA ALA A 661 16.49 20.00 10.92
C ALA A 661 17.13 20.81 12.05
N LEU A 662 17.89 20.13 12.91
CA LEU A 662 18.71 20.77 13.92
C LEU A 662 20.06 21.16 13.32
N VAL A 663 20.31 22.46 13.18
CA VAL A 663 21.56 23.03 12.66
C VAL A 663 22.19 23.88 13.76
N ASN A 664 23.36 23.48 14.27
CA ASN A 664 24.06 24.16 15.37
C ASN A 664 23.17 24.40 16.61
N GLY A 665 22.30 23.45 16.94
CA GLY A 665 21.35 23.55 18.05
C GLY A 665 20.12 24.42 17.77
N ALA A 666 20.01 25.02 16.58
CA ALA A 666 18.82 25.75 16.16
C ALA A 666 17.91 24.88 15.28
N ARG A 667 16.61 24.94 15.54
CA ARG A 667 15.58 24.31 14.70
C ARG A 667 15.36 25.14 13.44
N VAL A 668 15.75 24.62 12.28
CA VAL A 668 15.68 25.30 10.98
C VAL A 668 14.68 24.58 10.08
N ARG A 669 13.71 25.30 9.53
CA ARG A 669 12.73 24.73 8.59
C ARG A 669 13.41 24.37 7.28
N THR A 670 13.23 23.14 6.83
CA THR A 670 13.79 22.58 5.59
C THR A 670 12.74 22.43 4.48
N GLY A 671 11.46 22.37 4.83
CA GLY A 671 10.38 22.21 3.86
C GLY A 671 9.00 22.52 4.47
N ALA A 672 8.03 22.80 3.61
CA ALA A 672 6.64 23.04 3.97
C ALA A 672 5.72 22.67 2.81
N THR A 673 4.52 22.19 3.12
CA THR A 673 3.45 21.99 2.13
C THR A 673 2.47 23.15 2.13
N ALA A 674 1.67 23.27 1.06
CA ALA A 674 0.47 24.11 1.11
C ALA A 674 -0.55 23.55 2.12
N VAL A 675 -1.53 24.38 2.48
CA VAL A 675 -2.74 23.93 3.19
C VAL A 675 -3.55 23.07 2.23
N HIS A 676 -3.99 21.90 2.69
CA HIS A 676 -4.85 20.98 1.95
C HIS A 676 -6.31 21.21 2.33
N ASN A 677 -7.21 21.06 1.36
CA ASN A 677 -8.67 21.15 1.55
C ASN A 677 -9.13 22.48 2.16
N ALA A 678 -8.47 23.58 1.80
CA ALA A 678 -8.80 24.91 2.31
C ALA A 678 -10.29 25.23 2.11
N GLY A 679 -10.97 25.61 3.19
CA GLY A 679 -12.40 25.91 3.20
C GLY A 679 -13.33 24.72 2.94
N GLY A 680 -12.84 23.48 3.04
CA GLY A 680 -13.64 22.27 2.80
C GLY A 680 -13.99 22.06 1.33
N SER A 681 -13.24 22.69 0.42
CA SER A 681 -13.51 22.75 -1.02
C SER A 681 -13.42 21.40 -1.75
N HIS A 682 -12.80 20.39 -1.16
CA HIS A 682 -12.56 19.07 -1.79
C HIS A 682 -13.16 17.92 -0.98
N TYR A 683 -13.28 18.10 0.33
CA TYR A 683 -13.93 17.14 1.21
C TYR A 683 -14.65 17.89 2.34
N SER A 684 -15.93 17.58 2.51
CA SER A 684 -16.76 18.01 3.62
C SER A 684 -17.74 16.89 3.96
N ALA A 685 -18.01 16.69 5.25
CA ALA A 685 -19.11 15.87 5.75
C ALA A 685 -20.31 16.78 6.05
N HIS A 686 -21.48 16.47 5.51
CA HIS A 686 -22.64 17.36 5.56
C HIS A 686 -23.63 17.01 6.68
N TYR A 687 -24.30 18.04 7.20
CA TYR A 687 -25.35 17.90 8.21
C TYR A 687 -26.69 17.52 7.62
#